data_AF-A0A2H9SLR3-F1
#
_entry.id   AF-A0A2H9SLR3-F1
#
_cell.length_a   1.000
_cell.length_b   1.000
_cell.length_c   1.000
_cell.angle_alpha   90.00
_cell.angle_beta   90.00
_cell.angle_gamma   90.00
#
_symmetry.space_group_name_H-M   'P 1'
#
loop_
_entity.id
_entity.type
_entity.pdbx_description
1 polymer ?
#
loop_
_entity_poly.entity_id
_entity_poly.type
_entity_poly.pdbx_seq_one_letter_code
_entity_poly.pdbx_strand_id
1 'polypeptide(L)'
;MSLQIQKNAEAFKKVAESSQGPNYKNHLYLRICRTPGMVGVATRKREASSFKAVKAYVKQILADKSGNLEEQKTIARSFETLTDSFANKKAKFIYRIFFFVLIFKKIQLQDARQLIKNFDTFAQNPQAPGLGNPGLNKPDPGKTKDLKKLNEKTAKALKEKEIFQYSALSAHFELEKQPIGSYVIWEGKKPGEYVFFQKQTEEIKDFSYGSIPAEAVVIPANKNLQQEINRLTSLETNFALLESQYKIHADYESAVKALAGSSKYALFYDNQAVGSKEIRFIQQVPGMPLTRAQSLIIQSTQDPFAFIKEQTSLTNQCELLKTQGLFSSEYSEKDKALKRLKNPGDYLVFQSGTYSSPTLHYVDQKGKVCAETFFNSSLQPKNLFTFIHKFTQSAQDNQGAILRLMQEGKVFKSSYDAEAFLKKQPAGTVVFTNAYYGSSLILKMPSGKTKNFWFGDNKGIDRKIAKLTSDAKMFAILKKEGLTVKDEKEAQSKLKYKSAGAYVIWKSAQGAYCMLSKSAFSKNQPVVVSLDTSQSNLLAEIDKQFPRPSTHPAYVEDKVAAKARLANQKIGDFVFYEKNSYYSYSKEYFITMKTSPTGYTEVKVPEEKLFDKLEGLKTSDGLWDFFKKAGYAFDDPKKIQASHPDQEFFLWKEKDQSIKFIPVVKGASFSKITPMTIRQEHFLDDLRAFQNPDNKLCNKWFTDMGVIANNEQEARKELLNRPLGSYMLWRELDSWCFLQKLDNEKPIDNAPIQINFGKSLWQEIAKLTSEEAELNWVKSYAAKFAQTAQSPGDFSIKLLVGSSYWCTRIDLFGHATYEVIKAPHFWKQIDRLTSRQAQIKHLKSTASKFFVANRAEAEKKLSKASNGTFFIWELPDGTVEMLIKAVAGPQYFKISLEENLCKRIFDVFRQFSAEKTPKPKKAPTRPSGSTTQRVVFEAKSTFLKVLNPQLTEKEIAEISFQMCKGIFRKAQLANHPDRVPESKKAEAEEKIKAINNAKDAFVKSLGDALHKDIPFNEPDLALIDNIYPKSS
;
A
#
# COMPACT_ATOMS: atom_id res chain seq x y z
N MET A 1 -79.27 -2.32 -47.61
CA MET A 1 -78.19 -1.95 -48.54
C MET A 1 -78.02 -2.94 -49.71
N SER A 2 -78.13 -4.26 -49.53
CA SER A 2 -77.94 -5.26 -50.62
C SER A 2 -78.84 -5.03 -51.84
N LEU A 3 -80.14 -4.82 -51.66
CA LEU A 3 -81.10 -4.50 -52.74
C LEU A 3 -80.76 -3.23 -53.55
N GLN A 4 -79.98 -2.31 -52.96
CA GLN A 4 -79.59 -1.04 -53.57
C GLN A 4 -78.32 -1.21 -54.41
N ILE A 5 -77.37 -2.03 -53.94
CA ILE A 5 -76.14 -2.39 -54.67
C ILE A 5 -76.49 -3.24 -55.90
N GLN A 6 -77.46 -4.16 -55.79
CA GLN A 6 -77.94 -4.95 -56.92
C GLN A 6 -78.54 -4.09 -58.04
N LYS A 7 -79.39 -3.11 -57.71
CA LYS A 7 -79.94 -2.15 -58.69
C LYS A 7 -78.85 -1.28 -59.34
N ASN A 8 -77.82 -0.92 -58.57
CA ASN A 8 -76.69 -0.15 -59.09
C ASN A 8 -75.81 -1.00 -60.03
N ALA A 9 -75.60 -2.27 -59.71
CA ALA A 9 -74.89 -3.21 -60.57
C ALA A 9 -75.61 -3.42 -61.91
N GLU A 10 -76.94 -3.53 -61.87
CA GLU A 10 -77.77 -3.65 -63.07
C GLU A 10 -77.73 -2.38 -63.94
N ALA A 11 -77.69 -1.19 -63.33
CA ALA A 11 -77.53 0.08 -64.04
C ALA A 11 -76.17 0.18 -64.75
N PHE A 12 -75.08 -0.23 -64.10
CA PHE A 12 -73.74 -0.31 -64.70
C PHE A 12 -73.70 -1.31 -65.86
N LYS A 13 -74.32 -2.48 -65.69
CA LYS A 13 -74.40 -3.52 -66.72
C LYS A 13 -75.17 -3.05 -67.96
N LYS A 14 -76.38 -2.47 -67.78
CA LYS A 14 -77.20 -1.94 -68.89
C LYS A 14 -76.50 -0.84 -69.68
N VAL A 15 -75.76 0.05 -69.00
CA VAL A 15 -74.99 1.11 -69.68
C VAL A 15 -73.79 0.53 -70.44
N ALA A 16 -73.08 -0.45 -69.86
CA ALA A 16 -71.99 -1.16 -70.53
C ALA A 16 -72.46 -1.90 -71.79
N GLU A 17 -73.57 -2.62 -71.72
CA GLU A 17 -74.16 -3.32 -72.87
C GLU A 17 -74.61 -2.33 -73.96
N SER A 18 -75.23 -1.21 -73.60
CA SER A 18 -75.61 -0.15 -74.57
C SER A 18 -74.40 0.51 -75.26
N SER A 19 -73.19 0.37 -74.72
CA SER A 19 -71.96 0.93 -75.27
C SER A 19 -71.32 0.05 -76.35
N GLN A 20 -71.74 -1.22 -76.46
CA GLN A 20 -71.16 -2.23 -77.35
C GLN A 20 -72.04 -2.57 -78.58
N GLY A 21 -73.30 -2.12 -78.66
CA GLY A 21 -74.19 -2.41 -79.77
C GLY A 21 -73.89 -1.63 -81.07
N PRO A 22 -74.23 -2.17 -82.27
CA PRO A 22 -73.92 -1.56 -83.57
C PRO A 22 -74.76 -0.31 -83.92
N ASN A 23 -75.82 0.01 -83.16
CA ASN A 23 -76.73 1.13 -83.42
C ASN A 23 -76.66 2.22 -82.32
N TYR A 24 -75.83 3.24 -82.52
CA TYR A 24 -75.47 4.26 -81.52
C TYR A 24 -76.54 5.31 -81.16
N LYS A 25 -77.76 5.22 -81.71
CA LYS A 25 -78.82 6.20 -81.43
C LYS A 25 -79.45 6.05 -80.04
N ASN A 26 -79.33 4.88 -79.39
CA ASN A 26 -79.92 4.60 -78.07
C ASN A 26 -78.85 4.34 -76.99
N HIS A 27 -77.77 5.13 -76.98
CA HIS A 27 -76.73 4.98 -75.96
C HIS A 27 -77.18 5.51 -74.60
N LEU A 28 -76.97 4.71 -73.56
CA LEU A 28 -77.34 5.04 -72.19
C LEU A 28 -76.10 5.55 -71.43
N TYR A 29 -76.32 6.42 -70.44
CA TYR A 29 -75.30 7.05 -69.63
C TYR A 29 -75.54 6.79 -68.14
N LEU A 30 -74.49 6.74 -67.33
CA LEU A 30 -74.61 6.62 -65.88
C LEU A 30 -74.93 7.97 -65.22
N ARG A 31 -75.88 7.97 -64.29
CA ARG A 31 -76.20 9.12 -63.44
C ARG A 31 -76.11 8.71 -61.96
N ILE A 32 -75.14 9.28 -61.25
CA ILE A 32 -74.98 9.14 -59.80
C ILE A 32 -75.80 10.24 -59.13
N CYS A 33 -76.77 9.85 -58.32
CA CYS A 33 -77.62 10.79 -57.60
C CYS A 33 -76.90 11.35 -56.37
N ARG A 34 -77.26 12.57 -55.94
CA ARG A 34 -76.66 13.23 -54.77
C ARG A 34 -77.01 12.56 -53.43
N THR A 35 -78.04 11.71 -53.41
CA THR A 35 -78.38 10.84 -52.27
C THR A 35 -77.39 9.65 -52.20
N PRO A 36 -76.78 9.36 -51.04
CA PRO A 36 -75.70 8.39 -50.96
C PRO A 36 -76.20 6.99 -51.33
N GLY A 37 -75.65 6.42 -52.41
CA GLY A 37 -75.84 5.00 -52.75
C GLY A 37 -76.81 4.66 -53.88
N MET A 38 -77.31 5.62 -54.68
CA MET A 38 -78.14 5.32 -55.87
C MET A 38 -77.49 5.71 -57.21
N VAL A 39 -77.45 4.74 -58.13
CA VAL A 39 -76.99 4.88 -59.51
C VAL A 39 -78.16 4.62 -60.44
N GLY A 40 -78.49 5.60 -61.28
CA GLY A 40 -79.50 5.50 -62.33
C GLY A 40 -78.88 5.50 -63.72
N VAL A 41 -79.74 5.24 -64.71
CA VAL A 41 -79.42 5.28 -66.13
C VAL A 41 -80.10 6.49 -66.78
N ALA A 42 -79.37 7.27 -67.58
CA ALA A 42 -79.85 8.44 -68.29
C ALA A 42 -79.72 8.24 -69.80
N THR A 43 -80.72 8.67 -70.57
CA THR A 43 -80.69 8.60 -72.05
C THR A 43 -80.06 9.84 -72.69
N ARG A 44 -79.92 10.94 -71.94
CA ARG A 44 -79.35 12.21 -72.41
C ARG A 44 -77.99 12.49 -71.76
N LYS A 45 -76.98 12.81 -72.58
CA LYS A 45 -75.60 13.05 -72.13
C LYS A 45 -75.46 14.16 -71.07
N ARG A 46 -76.29 15.20 -71.12
CA ARG A 46 -76.27 16.32 -70.17
C ARG A 46 -76.67 15.93 -68.74
N GLU A 47 -77.43 14.84 -68.60
CA GLU A 47 -77.90 14.30 -67.32
C GLU A 47 -76.96 13.21 -66.78
N ALA A 48 -75.92 12.86 -67.55
CA ALA A 48 -74.89 11.92 -67.15
C ALA A 48 -73.98 12.53 -66.08
N SER A 49 -73.55 11.67 -65.16
CA SER A 49 -72.49 12.03 -64.23
C SER A 49 -71.14 12.03 -64.92
N SER A 50 -70.27 12.94 -64.49
CA SER A 50 -68.91 13.02 -65.02
C SER A 50 -68.15 11.72 -64.74
N PHE A 51 -67.20 11.37 -65.60
CA PHE A 51 -66.37 10.18 -65.41
C PHE A 51 -65.62 10.19 -64.06
N LYS A 52 -65.24 11.39 -63.58
CA LYS A 52 -64.62 11.58 -62.26
C LYS A 52 -65.58 11.19 -61.12
N ALA A 53 -66.86 11.54 -61.24
CA ALA A 53 -67.90 11.14 -60.28
C ALA A 53 -68.16 9.63 -60.34
N VAL A 54 -68.19 9.04 -61.54
CA VAL A 54 -68.35 7.59 -61.74
C VAL A 54 -67.17 6.80 -61.14
N LYS A 55 -65.92 7.23 -61.40
CA LYS A 55 -64.72 6.61 -60.82
C LYS A 55 -64.69 6.71 -59.29
N ALA A 56 -65.06 7.87 -58.73
CA ALA A 56 -65.11 8.07 -57.28
C ALA A 56 -66.13 7.13 -56.61
N TYR A 57 -67.30 6.96 -57.23
CA TYR A 57 -68.32 6.04 -56.74
C TYR A 57 -67.87 4.57 -56.81
N VAL A 58 -67.28 4.13 -57.93
CA VAL A 58 -66.76 2.76 -58.06
C VAL A 58 -65.66 2.49 -57.01
N LYS A 59 -64.75 3.45 -56.77
CA LYS A 59 -63.72 3.32 -55.73
C LYS A 59 -64.31 3.21 -54.33
N GLN A 60 -65.40 3.92 -54.05
CA GLN A 60 -66.10 3.86 -52.77
C GLN A 60 -66.77 2.49 -52.56
N ILE A 61 -67.47 1.97 -53.57
CA ILE A 61 -68.17 0.68 -53.48
C ILE A 61 -67.20 -0.50 -53.38
N LEU A 62 -66.07 -0.47 -54.09
CA LEU A 62 -65.06 -1.54 -54.03
C LEU A 62 -64.23 -1.52 -52.73
N ALA A 63 -64.25 -0.41 -51.98
CA ALA A 63 -63.58 -0.31 -50.68
C ALA A 63 -64.50 -0.72 -49.50
N ASP A 64 -65.80 -0.92 -49.75
CA ASP A 64 -66.77 -1.31 -48.73
C ASP A 64 -66.70 -2.82 -48.45
N LYS A 65 -66.26 -3.17 -47.24
CA LYS A 65 -66.09 -4.55 -46.76
C LYS A 65 -67.41 -5.26 -46.41
N SER A 66 -68.52 -4.53 -46.36
CA SER A 66 -69.84 -5.04 -45.94
C SER A 66 -70.78 -5.42 -47.09
N GLY A 67 -70.34 -5.24 -48.34
CA GLY A 67 -71.14 -5.48 -49.55
C GLY A 67 -71.09 -6.91 -50.10
N ASN A 68 -72.08 -7.27 -50.94
CA ASN A 68 -72.12 -8.55 -51.65
C ASN A 68 -71.03 -8.60 -52.74
N LEU A 69 -70.07 -9.52 -52.61
CA LEU A 69 -68.86 -9.63 -53.43
C LEU A 69 -69.16 -9.82 -54.93
N GLU A 70 -70.21 -10.58 -55.30
CA GLU A 70 -70.54 -10.84 -56.70
C GLU A 70 -71.14 -9.62 -57.42
N GLU A 71 -71.85 -8.76 -56.69
CA GLU A 71 -72.37 -7.50 -57.22
C GLU A 71 -71.24 -6.47 -57.42
N GLN A 72 -70.27 -6.43 -56.50
CA GLN A 72 -69.06 -5.61 -56.61
C GLN A 72 -68.23 -6.01 -57.84
N LYS A 73 -68.06 -7.32 -58.09
CA LYS A 73 -67.41 -7.84 -59.31
C LYS A 73 -68.13 -7.41 -60.59
N THR A 74 -69.47 -7.44 -60.58
CA THR A 74 -70.29 -7.04 -61.73
C THR A 74 -70.14 -5.55 -62.06
N ILE A 75 -70.09 -4.68 -61.05
CA ILE A 75 -69.84 -3.24 -61.22
C ILE A 75 -68.43 -2.99 -61.77
N ALA A 76 -67.41 -3.67 -61.23
CA ALA A 76 -66.03 -3.53 -61.68
C ALA A 76 -65.84 -3.92 -63.16
N ARG A 77 -66.35 -5.08 -63.58
CA ARG A 77 -66.27 -5.56 -64.98
C ARG A 77 -67.06 -4.68 -65.95
N SER A 78 -68.23 -4.21 -65.54
CA SER A 78 -69.05 -3.30 -66.37
C SER A 78 -68.37 -1.93 -66.54
N PHE A 79 -67.70 -1.43 -65.49
CA PHE A 79 -66.91 -0.21 -65.56
C PHE A 79 -65.68 -0.35 -66.47
N GLU A 80 -64.98 -1.49 -66.41
CA GLU A 80 -63.87 -1.82 -67.32
C GLU A 80 -64.33 -1.81 -68.78
N THR A 81 -65.43 -2.51 -69.06
CA THR A 81 -66.04 -2.60 -70.39
C THR A 81 -66.40 -1.21 -70.95
N LEU A 82 -66.97 -0.34 -70.10
CA LEU A 82 -67.26 1.04 -70.47
C LEU A 82 -65.98 1.80 -70.82
N THR A 83 -64.92 1.68 -70.01
CA THR A 83 -63.64 2.35 -70.27
C THR A 83 -62.94 1.85 -71.54
N ASP A 84 -63.03 0.56 -71.86
CA ASP A 84 -62.45 0.00 -73.08
C ASP A 84 -63.18 0.47 -74.35
N SER A 85 -64.51 0.63 -74.30
CA SER A 85 -65.28 1.21 -75.42
C SER A 85 -64.88 2.65 -75.75
N PHE A 86 -64.45 3.43 -74.75
CA PHE A 86 -63.93 4.79 -74.93
C PHE A 86 -62.51 4.82 -75.52
N ALA A 87 -61.70 3.79 -75.29
CA ALA A 87 -60.34 3.69 -75.83
C ALA A 87 -60.34 3.37 -77.34
N ASN A 88 -61.34 2.61 -77.82
CA ASN A 88 -61.42 2.16 -79.22
C ASN A 88 -62.13 3.16 -80.17
N LYS A 89 -62.71 4.27 -79.70
CA LYS A 89 -63.44 5.24 -80.54
C LYS A 89 -62.61 6.45 -80.97
N LYS A 90 -62.39 6.54 -82.30
CA LYS A 90 -61.83 7.65 -83.11
C LYS A 90 -60.34 7.97 -82.90
N ALA A 91 -59.50 7.06 -83.37
CA ALA A 91 -58.04 7.20 -83.46
C ALA A 91 -57.51 8.06 -84.63
N LYS A 92 -58.31 8.75 -85.44
CA LYS A 92 -57.80 9.38 -86.69
C LYS A 92 -57.66 10.91 -86.72
N PHE A 93 -58.23 11.69 -85.78
CA PHE A 93 -58.15 13.17 -85.86
C PHE A 93 -57.43 13.86 -84.67
N ILE A 94 -57.28 13.18 -83.52
CA ILE A 94 -56.71 13.78 -82.30
C ILE A 94 -55.18 13.53 -82.17
N TYR A 95 -54.58 12.79 -83.12
CA TYR A 95 -53.20 12.30 -83.02
C TYR A 95 -52.10 13.37 -83.17
N ARG A 96 -52.41 14.60 -83.63
CA ARG A 96 -51.40 15.65 -83.87
C ARG A 96 -51.40 16.82 -82.88
N ILE A 97 -52.47 17.07 -82.12
CA ILE A 97 -52.58 18.30 -81.29
C ILE A 97 -52.71 18.01 -79.78
N PHE A 98 -53.14 16.81 -79.34
CA PHE A 98 -53.40 16.53 -77.91
C PHE A 98 -52.78 15.21 -77.43
N PHE A 99 -51.45 15.07 -77.53
CA PHE A 99 -50.73 13.90 -77.01
C PHE A 99 -50.90 13.70 -75.49
N PHE A 100 -51.00 14.78 -74.70
CA PHE A 100 -51.21 14.71 -73.25
C PHE A 100 -52.57 14.11 -72.88
N VAL A 101 -53.64 14.33 -73.66
CA VAL A 101 -54.95 13.74 -73.40
C VAL A 101 -54.91 12.21 -73.57
N LEU A 102 -54.09 11.70 -74.49
CA LEU A 102 -53.86 10.26 -74.67
C LEU A 102 -53.02 9.66 -73.53
N ILE A 103 -52.01 10.37 -73.02
CA ILE A 103 -51.25 9.95 -71.82
C ILE A 103 -52.16 9.89 -70.59
N PHE A 104 -52.93 10.95 -70.33
CA PHE A 104 -53.87 10.98 -69.21
C PHE A 104 -54.94 9.89 -69.33
N LYS A 105 -55.42 9.58 -70.55
CA LYS A 105 -56.36 8.47 -70.78
C LYS A 105 -55.72 7.09 -70.61
N LYS A 106 -54.46 6.88 -71.05
CA LYS A 106 -53.71 5.64 -70.81
C LYS A 106 -53.42 5.41 -69.32
N ILE A 107 -53.05 6.45 -68.58
CA ILE A 107 -52.83 6.40 -67.12
C ILE A 107 -54.16 6.10 -66.42
N GLN A 108 -55.28 6.69 -66.85
CA GLN A 108 -56.59 6.41 -66.27
C GLN A 108 -57.07 4.97 -66.54
N LEU A 109 -56.71 4.39 -67.69
CA LEU A 109 -56.97 2.99 -68.03
C LEU A 109 -56.08 2.03 -67.23
N GLN A 110 -54.78 2.36 -67.07
CA GLN A 110 -53.87 1.62 -66.19
C GLN A 110 -54.33 1.66 -64.75
N ASP A 111 -54.75 2.81 -64.23
CA ASP A 111 -55.31 2.97 -62.88
C ASP A 111 -56.53 2.07 -62.67
N ALA A 112 -57.45 2.00 -63.65
CA ALA A 112 -58.64 1.16 -63.54
C ALA A 112 -58.26 -0.34 -63.53
N ARG A 113 -57.36 -0.76 -64.42
CA ARG A 113 -56.83 -2.14 -64.47
C ARG A 113 -56.03 -2.51 -63.22
N GLN A 114 -55.26 -1.58 -62.66
CA GLN A 114 -54.52 -1.76 -61.40
C GLN A 114 -55.47 -1.90 -60.22
N LEU A 115 -56.57 -1.13 -60.21
CA LEU A 115 -57.58 -1.17 -59.14
C LEU A 115 -58.37 -2.48 -59.17
N ILE A 116 -58.65 -3.03 -60.35
CA ILE A 116 -59.25 -4.37 -60.53
C ILE A 116 -58.25 -5.47 -60.12
N LYS A 117 -56.98 -5.37 -60.55
CA LYS A 117 -55.94 -6.35 -60.19
C LYS A 117 -55.68 -6.40 -58.68
N ASN A 118 -55.68 -5.24 -58.00
CA ASN A 118 -55.55 -5.16 -56.55
C ASN A 118 -56.78 -5.74 -55.82
N PHE A 119 -57.98 -5.63 -56.40
CA PHE A 119 -59.21 -6.23 -55.87
C PHE A 119 -59.23 -7.75 -56.05
N ASP A 120 -58.86 -8.28 -57.22
CA ASP A 120 -58.76 -9.73 -57.47
C ASP A 120 -57.72 -10.40 -56.55
N THR A 121 -56.61 -9.71 -56.25
CA THR A 121 -55.58 -10.20 -55.33
C THR A 121 -56.09 -10.23 -53.87
N PHE A 122 -56.94 -9.28 -53.47
CA PHE A 122 -57.57 -9.23 -52.15
C PHE A 122 -58.68 -10.28 -51.97
N ALA A 123 -59.46 -10.55 -53.03
CA ALA A 123 -60.53 -11.56 -53.01
C ALA A 123 -60.02 -13.01 -52.94
N GLN A 124 -58.78 -13.26 -53.37
CA GLN A 124 -58.17 -14.61 -53.34
C GLN A 124 -57.52 -14.97 -51.98
N ASN A 125 -57.26 -14.00 -51.08
CA ASN A 125 -56.60 -14.30 -49.81
C ASN A 125 -56.99 -13.31 -48.68
N PRO A 126 -58.19 -13.44 -48.09
CA PRO A 126 -58.75 -12.46 -47.14
C PRO A 126 -58.05 -12.38 -45.77
N GLN A 127 -57.05 -13.21 -45.48
CA GLN A 127 -56.36 -13.25 -44.18
C GLN A 127 -54.86 -12.90 -44.20
N ALA A 128 -54.31 -12.37 -45.29
CA ALA A 128 -52.91 -11.91 -45.30
C ALA A 128 -52.73 -10.62 -44.46
N PRO A 129 -51.93 -10.62 -43.37
CA PRO A 129 -51.65 -9.44 -42.59
C PRO A 129 -50.54 -8.64 -43.27
N GLY A 130 -50.90 -7.59 -44.00
CA GLY A 130 -49.91 -6.65 -44.52
C GLY A 130 -50.28 -6.01 -45.85
N LEU A 131 -51.26 -5.11 -45.85
CA LEU A 131 -51.43 -4.09 -46.90
C LEU A 131 -52.03 -2.83 -46.27
N GLY A 132 -51.18 -2.05 -45.58
CA GLY A 132 -51.47 -0.65 -45.32
C GLY A 132 -51.64 0.08 -46.65
N ASN A 133 -52.82 0.65 -46.87
CA ASN A 133 -53.23 1.54 -47.97
C ASN A 133 -52.12 1.98 -48.96
N PRO A 134 -51.95 1.31 -50.12
CA PRO A 134 -51.01 1.78 -51.16
C PRO A 134 -51.54 2.94 -52.03
N GLY A 135 -52.68 3.56 -51.67
CA GLY A 135 -53.45 4.42 -52.60
C GLY A 135 -53.80 5.84 -52.15
N LEU A 136 -53.31 6.31 -50.99
CA LEU A 136 -53.60 7.65 -50.48
C LEU A 136 -52.33 8.25 -49.84
N ASN A 137 -51.43 8.76 -50.68
CA ASN A 137 -50.52 9.90 -50.43
C ASN A 137 -49.41 9.97 -51.50
N LYS A 138 -49.79 10.03 -52.79
CA LYS A 138 -48.98 10.82 -53.72
C LYS A 138 -49.53 12.25 -53.67
N PRO A 139 -48.72 13.26 -53.31
CA PRO A 139 -49.16 14.64 -53.40
C PRO A 139 -49.52 14.94 -54.85
N ASP A 140 -50.73 15.44 -55.03
CA ASP A 140 -51.13 16.18 -56.23
C ASP A 140 -50.09 17.31 -56.46
N PRO A 141 -49.53 17.51 -57.67
CA PRO A 141 -48.56 18.57 -57.93
C PRO A 141 -49.10 19.99 -57.63
N GLY A 142 -50.42 20.13 -57.47
CA GLY A 142 -51.10 21.37 -57.06
C GLY A 142 -51.21 21.61 -55.55
N LYS A 143 -50.86 20.64 -54.67
CA LYS A 143 -50.97 20.77 -53.19
C LYS A 143 -49.67 21.19 -52.48
N THR A 144 -48.57 21.37 -53.21
CA THR A 144 -47.26 21.76 -52.65
C THR A 144 -47.26 23.15 -51.99
N LYS A 145 -48.11 24.08 -52.45
CA LYS A 145 -48.27 25.40 -51.78
C LYS A 145 -48.97 25.30 -50.42
N ASP A 146 -49.95 24.42 -50.28
CA ASP A 146 -50.70 24.24 -49.01
C ASP A 146 -49.87 23.45 -47.97
N LEU A 147 -49.08 22.48 -48.44
CA LEU A 147 -48.19 21.71 -47.55
C LEU A 147 -47.08 22.58 -46.94
N LYS A 148 -46.51 23.50 -47.74
CA LYS A 148 -45.45 24.43 -47.28
C LYS A 148 -45.96 25.31 -46.13
N LYS A 149 -47.15 25.93 -46.29
CA LYS A 149 -47.79 26.73 -45.25
C LYS A 149 -48.12 25.93 -43.98
N LEU A 150 -48.55 24.68 -44.14
CA LEU A 150 -48.87 23.79 -43.02
C LEU A 150 -47.61 23.38 -42.22
N ASN A 151 -46.52 23.08 -42.92
CA ASN A 151 -45.23 22.75 -42.31
C ASN A 151 -44.61 23.98 -41.63
N GLU A 152 -44.69 25.17 -42.23
CA GLU A 152 -44.26 26.44 -41.62
C GLU A 152 -45.04 26.74 -40.32
N LYS A 153 -46.36 26.53 -40.31
CA LYS A 153 -47.20 26.67 -39.10
C LYS A 153 -46.79 25.69 -38.00
N THR A 154 -46.52 24.44 -38.38
CA THR A 154 -46.08 23.38 -37.45
C THR A 154 -44.70 23.71 -36.87
N ALA A 155 -43.75 24.12 -37.72
CA ALA A 155 -42.41 24.53 -37.30
C ALA A 155 -42.45 25.73 -36.34
N LYS A 156 -43.32 26.72 -36.59
CA LYS A 156 -43.53 27.85 -35.69
C LYS A 156 -44.05 27.40 -34.32
N ALA A 157 -45.05 26.53 -34.28
CA ALA A 157 -45.58 25.98 -33.03
C ALA A 157 -44.54 25.13 -32.26
N LEU A 158 -43.62 24.46 -32.97
CA LEU A 158 -42.53 23.71 -32.35
C LEU A 158 -41.41 24.63 -31.83
N LYS A 159 -41.16 25.78 -32.47
CA LYS A 159 -40.24 26.83 -31.96
C LYS A 159 -40.75 27.42 -30.66
N GLU A 160 -42.05 27.69 -30.56
CA GLU A 160 -42.69 28.18 -29.33
C GLU A 160 -42.62 27.16 -28.17
N LYS A 161 -42.49 25.87 -28.48
CA LYS A 161 -42.31 24.79 -27.51
C LYS A 161 -40.86 24.42 -27.23
N GLU A 162 -39.89 25.17 -27.77
CA GLU A 162 -38.44 24.88 -27.69
C GLU A 162 -38.02 23.50 -28.24
N ILE A 163 -38.90 22.81 -28.97
CA ILE A 163 -38.63 21.53 -29.62
C ILE A 163 -37.87 21.75 -30.93
N PHE A 164 -38.12 22.89 -31.59
CA PHE A 164 -37.44 23.25 -32.82
C PHE A 164 -36.14 24.01 -32.54
N GLN A 165 -35.03 23.51 -33.06
CA GLN A 165 -33.68 24.00 -32.81
C GLN A 165 -33.05 24.57 -34.08
N TYR A 166 -32.21 25.59 -33.92
CA TYR A 166 -31.62 26.32 -35.06
C TYR A 166 -30.50 25.55 -35.76
N SER A 167 -29.92 24.55 -35.10
CA SER A 167 -28.85 23.72 -35.65
C SER A 167 -28.81 22.36 -34.97
N ALA A 168 -28.11 21.40 -35.59
CA ALA A 168 -27.83 20.10 -34.97
C ALA A 168 -27.07 20.26 -33.64
N LEU A 169 -26.18 21.24 -33.52
CA LEU A 169 -25.43 21.49 -32.29
C LEU A 169 -26.33 22.02 -31.15
N SER A 170 -27.23 22.95 -31.46
CA SER A 170 -28.23 23.45 -30.50
C SER A 170 -29.18 22.32 -30.07
N ALA A 171 -29.59 21.47 -31.03
CA ALA A 171 -30.35 20.26 -30.77
C ALA A 171 -29.62 19.27 -29.85
N HIS A 172 -28.30 19.10 -30.02
CA HIS A 172 -27.50 18.27 -29.13
C HIS A 172 -27.52 18.79 -27.69
N PHE A 173 -27.15 20.07 -27.50
CA PHE A 173 -27.09 20.68 -26.16
C PHE A 173 -28.44 20.66 -25.46
N GLU A 174 -29.53 20.83 -26.20
CA GLU A 174 -30.88 20.77 -25.63
C GLU A 174 -31.25 19.33 -25.28
N LEU A 175 -31.11 18.38 -26.22
CA LEU A 175 -31.39 16.97 -25.95
C LEU A 175 -30.56 16.37 -24.83
N GLU A 176 -29.31 16.81 -24.64
CA GLU A 176 -28.44 16.33 -23.57
C GLU A 176 -29.04 16.59 -22.18
N LYS A 177 -29.75 17.71 -22.04
CA LYS A 177 -30.49 18.12 -20.83
C LYS A 177 -31.86 17.46 -20.71
N GLN A 178 -32.46 17.07 -21.83
CA GLN A 178 -33.79 16.45 -21.87
C GLN A 178 -33.74 14.93 -21.56
N PRO A 179 -34.84 14.34 -21.05
CA PRO A 179 -34.90 12.91 -20.73
C PRO A 179 -34.92 11.98 -21.97
N ILE A 180 -34.68 10.67 -21.75
CA ILE A 180 -34.89 9.65 -22.80
C ILE A 180 -36.35 9.68 -23.26
N GLY A 181 -36.57 9.56 -24.58
CA GLY A 181 -37.86 9.69 -25.24
C GLY A 181 -38.15 11.10 -25.76
N SER A 182 -37.48 12.13 -25.24
CA SER A 182 -37.58 13.49 -25.78
C SER A 182 -37.01 13.57 -27.19
N TYR A 183 -37.60 14.42 -28.01
CA TYR A 183 -37.18 14.64 -29.38
C TYR A 183 -36.99 16.12 -29.66
N VAL A 184 -36.15 16.40 -30.65
CA VAL A 184 -35.96 17.74 -31.22
C VAL A 184 -36.03 17.68 -32.72
N ILE A 185 -36.29 18.84 -33.32
CA ILE A 185 -36.40 18.99 -34.76
C ILE A 185 -35.57 20.19 -35.19
N TRP A 186 -34.83 20.09 -36.28
CA TRP A 186 -34.13 21.24 -36.86
C TRP A 186 -34.25 21.23 -38.38
N GLU A 187 -33.87 22.34 -39.01
CA GLU A 187 -33.93 22.46 -40.48
C GLU A 187 -32.81 21.64 -41.15
N GLY A 188 -33.19 20.85 -42.16
CA GLY A 188 -32.27 20.03 -42.94
C GLY A 188 -31.42 20.84 -43.92
N LYS A 189 -30.53 20.17 -44.66
CA LYS A 189 -29.63 20.84 -45.62
C LYS A 189 -30.38 21.47 -46.80
N LYS A 190 -31.59 21.00 -47.14
CA LYS A 190 -32.42 21.60 -48.19
C LYS A 190 -33.60 22.37 -47.57
N PRO A 191 -33.96 23.54 -48.14
CA PRO A 191 -35.07 24.33 -47.64
C PRO A 191 -36.38 23.53 -47.55
N GLY A 192 -37.04 23.58 -46.38
CA GLY A 192 -38.28 22.86 -46.11
C GLY A 192 -38.13 21.37 -45.77
N GLU A 193 -36.90 20.83 -45.75
CA GLU A 193 -36.62 19.56 -45.10
C GLU A 193 -36.42 19.78 -43.59
N TYR A 194 -36.87 18.83 -42.78
CA TYR A 194 -36.68 18.83 -41.34
C TYR A 194 -35.96 17.56 -40.91
N VAL A 195 -35.17 17.63 -39.85
CA VAL A 195 -34.51 16.47 -39.26
C VAL A 195 -35.10 16.25 -37.89
N PHE A 196 -35.61 15.05 -37.65
CA PHE A 196 -36.13 14.60 -36.36
C PHE A 196 -35.09 13.72 -35.68
N PHE A 197 -34.82 13.96 -34.40
CA PHE A 197 -34.03 13.06 -33.59
C PHE A 197 -34.70 12.86 -32.24
N GLN A 198 -34.83 11.60 -31.83
CA GLN A 198 -35.35 11.23 -30.52
C GLN A 198 -34.22 10.63 -29.69
N LYS A 199 -34.08 11.11 -28.45
CA LYS A 199 -33.08 10.62 -27.51
C LYS A 199 -33.44 9.22 -27.03
N GLN A 200 -32.60 8.25 -27.39
CA GLN A 200 -32.80 6.84 -27.05
C GLN A 200 -31.92 6.37 -25.87
N THR A 201 -30.81 7.07 -25.63
CA THR A 201 -29.83 6.79 -24.57
C THR A 201 -29.47 8.05 -23.80
N GLU A 202 -28.93 7.90 -22.58
CA GLU A 202 -28.50 9.07 -21.78
C GLU A 202 -27.31 9.81 -22.39
N GLU A 203 -26.37 9.08 -22.98
CA GLU A 203 -25.26 9.61 -23.77
C GLU A 203 -25.68 9.67 -25.24
N ILE A 204 -25.47 10.83 -25.86
CA ILE A 204 -25.71 11.05 -27.29
C ILE A 204 -24.34 11.15 -27.95
N LYS A 205 -23.97 10.14 -28.74
CA LYS A 205 -22.69 10.11 -29.46
C LYS A 205 -22.87 10.74 -30.86
N ASP A 206 -21.80 11.32 -31.40
CA ASP A 206 -21.71 11.79 -32.80
C ASP A 206 -22.68 12.90 -33.25
N PHE A 207 -22.60 14.06 -32.58
CA PHE A 207 -23.06 15.33 -33.15
C PHE A 207 -21.85 16.17 -33.64
N SER A 208 -21.08 15.66 -34.60
CA SER A 208 -20.02 16.45 -35.24
C SER A 208 -20.59 17.54 -36.16
N TYR A 209 -19.88 18.67 -36.26
CA TYR A 209 -20.26 19.79 -37.14
C TYR A 209 -20.43 19.31 -38.59
N GLY A 210 -21.68 19.27 -39.08
CA GLY A 210 -22.02 19.05 -40.49
C GLY A 210 -22.56 17.65 -40.87
N SER A 211 -22.60 16.70 -39.94
CA SER A 211 -23.15 15.35 -40.12
C SER A 211 -24.51 15.21 -39.42
N ILE A 212 -25.46 14.55 -40.08
CA ILE A 212 -26.73 14.13 -39.46
C ILE A 212 -26.42 12.85 -38.66
N PRO A 213 -26.78 12.77 -37.36
CA PRO A 213 -26.59 11.55 -36.56
C PRO A 213 -27.24 10.35 -37.24
N ALA A 214 -26.63 9.16 -37.13
CA ALA A 214 -27.09 7.96 -37.83
C ALA A 214 -28.55 7.60 -37.48
N GLU A 215 -28.99 7.92 -36.27
CA GLU A 215 -30.34 7.64 -35.77
C GLU A 215 -31.37 8.75 -36.08
N ALA A 216 -30.96 9.83 -36.75
CA ALA A 216 -31.88 10.91 -37.10
C ALA A 216 -32.69 10.59 -38.38
N VAL A 217 -33.94 11.02 -38.40
CA VAL A 217 -34.84 10.82 -39.54
C VAL A 217 -35.03 12.13 -40.30
N VAL A 218 -34.65 12.15 -41.58
CA VAL A 218 -34.90 13.29 -42.46
C VAL A 218 -36.35 13.23 -42.99
N ILE A 219 -37.13 14.25 -42.66
CA ILE A 219 -38.51 14.45 -43.12
C ILE A 219 -38.46 15.37 -44.35
N PRO A 220 -38.72 14.85 -45.56
CA PRO A 220 -38.62 15.65 -46.78
C PRO A 220 -39.76 16.68 -46.91
N ALA A 221 -39.51 17.76 -47.66
CA ALA A 221 -40.44 18.90 -47.81
C ALA A 221 -41.81 18.54 -48.40
N ASN A 222 -41.94 17.39 -49.06
CA ASN A 222 -43.20 16.90 -49.63
C ASN A 222 -44.04 16.07 -48.63
N LYS A 223 -43.62 15.97 -47.37
CA LYS A 223 -44.34 15.28 -46.29
C LYS A 223 -44.91 16.28 -45.28
N ASN A 224 -46.01 15.90 -44.64
CA ASN A 224 -46.62 16.69 -43.56
C ASN A 224 -45.80 16.48 -42.28
N LEU A 225 -45.18 17.55 -41.79
CA LEU A 225 -44.28 17.52 -40.63
C LEU A 225 -44.99 16.96 -39.39
N GLN A 226 -46.20 17.44 -39.07
CA GLN A 226 -46.93 17.00 -37.88
C GLN A 226 -47.30 15.51 -37.93
N GLN A 227 -47.71 15.01 -39.10
CA GLN A 227 -48.05 13.59 -39.26
C GLN A 227 -46.83 12.69 -39.13
N GLU A 228 -45.68 13.08 -39.71
CA GLU A 228 -44.44 12.31 -39.57
C GLU A 228 -43.92 12.34 -38.13
N ILE A 229 -44.04 13.46 -37.41
CA ILE A 229 -43.75 13.50 -35.96
C ILE A 229 -44.63 12.50 -35.21
N ASN A 230 -45.96 12.55 -35.41
CA ASN A 230 -46.89 11.64 -34.74
C ASN A 230 -46.59 10.16 -35.06
N ARG A 231 -46.15 9.86 -36.29
CA ARG A 231 -45.73 8.50 -36.67
C ARG A 231 -44.45 8.11 -35.95
N LEU A 232 -43.45 8.99 -35.94
CA LEU A 232 -42.14 8.77 -35.36
C LEU A 232 -42.16 8.69 -33.82
N THR A 233 -43.17 9.26 -33.17
CA THR A 233 -43.38 9.18 -31.71
C THR A 233 -44.48 8.21 -31.29
N SER A 234 -45.02 7.42 -32.23
CA SER A 234 -46.06 6.41 -31.92
C SER A 234 -45.49 5.19 -31.20
N LEU A 235 -46.33 4.51 -30.40
CA LEU A 235 -45.96 3.32 -29.63
C LEU A 235 -45.37 2.21 -30.52
N GLU A 236 -46.02 1.92 -31.65
CA GLU A 236 -45.55 0.90 -32.61
C GLU A 236 -44.14 1.21 -33.12
N THR A 237 -43.86 2.47 -33.47
CA THR A 237 -42.52 2.89 -33.92
C THR A 237 -41.49 2.80 -32.80
N ASN A 238 -41.83 3.18 -31.56
CA ASN A 238 -40.91 3.11 -30.42
C ASN A 238 -40.51 1.67 -30.09
N PHE A 239 -41.44 0.72 -30.14
CA PHE A 239 -41.13 -0.70 -29.95
C PHE A 239 -40.30 -1.26 -31.10
N ALA A 240 -40.69 -1.01 -32.36
CA ALA A 240 -39.92 -1.43 -33.53
C ALA A 240 -38.47 -0.89 -33.51
N LEU A 241 -38.29 0.34 -33.03
CA LEU A 241 -36.98 0.96 -32.85
C LEU A 241 -36.14 0.20 -31.81
N LEU A 242 -36.69 -0.08 -30.63
CA LEU A 242 -35.98 -0.84 -29.58
C LEU A 242 -35.61 -2.26 -30.02
N GLU A 243 -36.47 -2.92 -30.81
CA GLU A 243 -36.20 -4.23 -31.40
C GLU A 243 -35.05 -4.15 -32.42
N SER A 244 -35.11 -3.18 -33.36
CA SER A 244 -34.09 -2.99 -34.40
C SER A 244 -32.69 -2.68 -33.85
N GLN A 245 -32.63 -2.12 -32.63
CA GLN A 245 -31.40 -1.79 -31.93
C GLN A 245 -30.87 -2.91 -31.03
N TYR A 246 -31.48 -4.10 -31.08
CA TYR A 246 -31.13 -5.24 -30.22
C TYR A 246 -31.18 -4.91 -28.72
N LYS A 247 -32.06 -3.97 -28.32
CA LYS A 247 -32.28 -3.60 -26.91
C LYS A 247 -33.30 -4.49 -26.22
N ILE A 248 -34.12 -5.20 -27.00
CA ILE A 248 -35.02 -6.26 -26.53
C ILE A 248 -34.38 -7.60 -26.88
N HIS A 249 -34.00 -8.35 -25.86
CA HIS A 249 -33.39 -9.66 -25.98
C HIS A 249 -34.46 -10.75 -26.18
N ALA A 250 -34.05 -11.86 -26.79
CA ALA A 250 -34.95 -12.96 -27.11
C ALA A 250 -35.56 -13.61 -25.85
N ASP A 251 -34.81 -13.62 -24.75
CA ASP A 251 -35.15 -14.28 -23.50
C ASP A 251 -34.42 -13.63 -22.30
N TYR A 252 -34.76 -14.11 -21.10
CA TYR A 252 -34.20 -13.65 -19.83
C TYR A 252 -32.69 -13.91 -19.74
N GLU A 253 -32.22 -15.07 -20.16
CA GLU A 253 -30.82 -15.50 -20.10
C GLU A 253 -29.92 -14.60 -20.95
N SER A 254 -30.38 -14.23 -22.14
CA SER A 254 -29.69 -13.31 -23.05
C SER A 254 -29.65 -11.89 -22.48
N ALA A 255 -30.72 -11.43 -21.83
CA ALA A 255 -30.74 -10.14 -21.14
C ALA A 255 -29.79 -10.10 -19.93
N VAL A 256 -29.76 -11.16 -19.12
CA VAL A 256 -28.82 -11.28 -17.99
C VAL A 256 -27.37 -11.28 -18.48
N LYS A 257 -27.07 -12.00 -19.57
CA LYS A 257 -25.73 -12.02 -20.17
C LYS A 257 -25.33 -10.64 -20.71
N ALA A 258 -26.26 -9.91 -21.31
CA ALA A 258 -26.03 -8.54 -21.77
C ALA A 258 -25.79 -7.56 -20.60
N LEU A 259 -26.55 -7.72 -19.50
CA LEU A 259 -26.35 -6.94 -18.26
C LEU A 259 -25.01 -7.20 -17.59
N ALA A 260 -24.50 -8.44 -17.62
CA ALA A 260 -23.19 -8.77 -17.07
C ALA A 260 -22.03 -8.06 -17.80
N GLY A 261 -22.26 -7.63 -19.06
CA GLY A 261 -21.29 -6.89 -19.88
C GLY A 261 -21.55 -5.39 -20.00
N SER A 262 -22.72 -4.88 -19.56
CA SER A 262 -23.14 -3.50 -19.76
C SER A 262 -23.97 -2.98 -18.57
N SER A 263 -23.47 -1.94 -17.91
CA SER A 263 -24.14 -1.28 -16.79
C SER A 263 -25.36 -0.51 -17.28
N LYS A 264 -26.58 -0.97 -16.97
CA LYS A 264 -27.76 -0.16 -16.56
C LYS A 264 -29.05 -1.00 -16.48
N TYR A 265 -29.63 -1.44 -17.61
CA TYR A 265 -30.89 -2.20 -17.69
C TYR A 265 -30.94 -3.04 -18.99
N ALA A 266 -31.89 -3.96 -19.10
CA ALA A 266 -32.19 -4.72 -20.32
C ALA A 266 -33.70 -4.97 -20.48
N LEU A 267 -34.15 -5.17 -21.71
CA LEU A 267 -35.50 -5.61 -22.03
C LEU A 267 -35.46 -7.03 -22.61
N PHE A 268 -36.48 -7.85 -22.41
CA PHE A 268 -36.58 -9.18 -23.02
C PHE A 268 -38.02 -9.61 -23.27
N TYR A 269 -38.21 -10.56 -24.19
CA TYR A 269 -39.50 -11.21 -24.35
C TYR A 269 -39.71 -12.32 -23.32
N ASP A 270 -40.89 -12.32 -22.71
CA ASP A 270 -41.38 -13.41 -21.90
C ASP A 270 -42.51 -14.14 -22.66
N ASN A 271 -42.32 -15.44 -22.89
CA ASN A 271 -43.30 -16.28 -23.56
C ASN A 271 -44.35 -16.73 -22.54
N GLN A 272 -45.57 -16.21 -22.65
CA GLN A 272 -46.70 -16.73 -21.88
C GLN A 272 -47.26 -18.02 -22.50
N ALA A 273 -47.92 -18.84 -21.68
CA ALA A 273 -48.51 -20.13 -22.04
C ALA A 273 -49.55 -20.09 -23.18
N VAL A 274 -49.99 -18.90 -23.62
CA VAL A 274 -51.05 -18.67 -24.63
C VAL A 274 -50.51 -18.07 -25.93
N GLY A 275 -49.19 -18.06 -26.15
CA GLY A 275 -48.59 -17.64 -27.44
C GLY A 275 -48.49 -16.11 -27.65
N SER A 276 -48.88 -15.31 -26.66
CA SER A 276 -48.59 -13.87 -26.62
C SER A 276 -47.20 -13.61 -26.03
N LYS A 277 -46.38 -12.79 -26.71
CA LYS A 277 -45.09 -12.32 -26.21
C LYS A 277 -45.29 -11.04 -25.40
N GLU A 278 -44.89 -11.03 -24.14
CA GLU A 278 -44.84 -9.82 -23.31
C GLU A 278 -43.41 -9.28 -23.27
N ILE A 279 -43.26 -7.95 -23.27
CA ILE A 279 -41.95 -7.31 -23.10
C ILE A 279 -41.76 -7.01 -21.62
N ARG A 280 -40.63 -7.47 -21.07
CA ARG A 280 -40.25 -7.24 -19.68
C ARG A 280 -38.98 -6.42 -19.56
N PHE A 281 -38.95 -5.54 -18.56
CA PHE A 281 -37.81 -4.74 -18.14
C PHE A 281 -37.11 -5.39 -16.95
N ILE A 282 -35.78 -5.40 -16.97
CA ILE A 282 -34.97 -5.83 -15.83
C ILE A 282 -33.78 -4.89 -15.63
N GLN A 283 -33.46 -4.60 -14.37
CA GLN A 283 -32.36 -3.74 -13.99
C GLN A 283 -31.41 -4.47 -13.03
N GLN A 284 -30.10 -4.30 -13.22
CA GLN A 284 -29.11 -4.80 -12.27
C GLN A 284 -29.08 -3.90 -11.03
N VAL A 285 -29.53 -4.45 -9.90
CA VAL A 285 -29.35 -3.83 -8.57
C VAL A 285 -27.98 -4.27 -8.03
N PRO A 286 -27.12 -3.34 -7.56
CA PRO A 286 -25.78 -3.68 -7.06
C PRO A 286 -25.84 -4.63 -5.86
N GLY A 287 -25.01 -5.68 -5.85
CA GLY A 287 -24.97 -6.65 -4.76
C GLY A 287 -26.16 -7.63 -4.69
N MET A 288 -27.09 -7.59 -5.65
CA MET A 288 -28.20 -8.55 -5.72
C MET A 288 -28.07 -9.49 -6.92
N PRO A 289 -28.44 -10.77 -6.78
CA PRO A 289 -28.55 -11.67 -7.93
C PRO A 289 -29.69 -11.18 -8.82
N LEU A 290 -29.44 -11.14 -10.14
CA LEU A 290 -30.50 -10.97 -11.12
C LEU A 290 -31.41 -12.18 -11.06
N THR A 291 -32.70 -11.97 -10.79
CA THR A 291 -33.71 -13.02 -10.81
C THR A 291 -34.87 -12.60 -11.72
N ARG A 292 -35.53 -13.57 -12.36
CA ARG A 292 -36.66 -13.27 -13.25
C ARG A 292 -37.83 -12.59 -12.52
N ALA A 293 -38.01 -12.86 -11.23
CA ALA A 293 -39.03 -12.24 -10.38
C ALA A 293 -38.87 -10.71 -10.23
N GLN A 294 -37.66 -10.18 -10.45
CA GLN A 294 -37.39 -8.73 -10.41
C GLN A 294 -37.76 -8.02 -11.72
N SER A 295 -38.20 -8.75 -12.75
CA SER A 295 -38.58 -8.16 -14.03
C SER A 295 -39.99 -7.56 -13.97
N LEU A 296 -40.17 -6.41 -14.62
CA LEU A 296 -41.43 -5.69 -14.68
C LEU A 296 -42.03 -5.78 -16.09
N ILE A 297 -43.34 -5.97 -16.19
CA ILE A 297 -44.04 -6.05 -17.48
C ILE A 297 -44.25 -4.63 -18.01
N ILE A 298 -43.87 -4.39 -19.26
CA ILE A 298 -44.21 -3.16 -20.00
C ILE A 298 -45.55 -3.41 -20.70
N GLN A 299 -46.59 -2.67 -20.30
CA GLN A 299 -47.91 -2.80 -20.93
C GLN A 299 -47.86 -2.34 -22.39
N SER A 300 -48.61 -3.00 -23.28
CA SER A 300 -48.64 -2.68 -24.72
C SER A 300 -49.16 -1.27 -25.03
N THR A 301 -49.86 -0.65 -24.08
CA THR A 301 -50.39 0.73 -24.16
C THR A 301 -49.44 1.78 -23.58
N GLN A 302 -48.31 1.36 -22.99
CA GLN A 302 -47.37 2.25 -22.30
C GLN A 302 -46.18 2.58 -23.20
N ASP A 303 -45.74 3.84 -23.20
CA ASP A 303 -44.52 4.24 -23.92
C ASP A 303 -43.29 3.61 -23.25
N PRO A 304 -42.53 2.75 -23.96
CA PRO A 304 -41.40 2.03 -23.36
C PRO A 304 -40.29 2.98 -22.89
N PHE A 305 -40.09 4.13 -23.53
CA PHE A 305 -39.08 5.10 -23.10
C PHE A 305 -39.48 5.82 -21.81
N ALA A 306 -40.76 6.18 -21.66
CA ALA A 306 -41.30 6.73 -20.42
C ALA A 306 -41.19 5.73 -19.26
N PHE A 307 -41.51 4.45 -19.52
CA PHE A 307 -41.35 3.38 -18.53
C PHE A 307 -39.89 3.22 -18.08
N ILE A 308 -38.95 3.12 -19.02
CA ILE A 308 -37.52 3.00 -18.70
C ILE A 308 -37.04 4.21 -17.88
N LYS A 309 -37.46 5.43 -18.26
CA LYS A 309 -37.09 6.65 -17.53
C LYS A 309 -37.60 6.60 -16.08
N GLU A 310 -38.84 6.19 -15.87
CA GLU A 310 -39.43 6.07 -14.54
C GLU A 310 -38.65 5.04 -13.70
N GLN A 311 -38.45 3.83 -14.24
CA GLN A 311 -37.78 2.75 -13.53
C GLN A 311 -36.29 3.04 -13.26
N THR A 312 -35.62 3.77 -14.14
CA THR A 312 -34.21 4.15 -13.96
C THR A 312 -34.02 5.50 -13.26
N SER A 313 -35.10 6.14 -12.80
CA SER A 313 -35.03 7.41 -12.08
C SER A 313 -34.36 7.28 -10.71
N LEU A 314 -33.75 8.38 -10.22
CA LEU A 314 -33.16 8.41 -8.89
C LEU A 314 -34.19 8.07 -7.81
N THR A 315 -35.41 8.59 -7.93
CA THR A 315 -36.50 8.34 -6.98
C THR A 315 -36.81 6.84 -6.88
N ASN A 316 -37.03 6.16 -8.01
CA ASN A 316 -37.32 4.72 -7.99
C ASN A 316 -36.12 3.90 -7.53
N GLN A 317 -34.89 4.30 -7.85
CA GLN A 317 -33.70 3.60 -7.39
C GLN A 317 -33.49 3.74 -5.87
N CYS A 318 -33.76 4.91 -5.29
CA CYS A 318 -33.75 5.09 -3.84
C CYS A 318 -34.85 4.27 -3.15
N GLU A 319 -36.08 4.27 -3.68
CA GLU A 319 -37.18 3.43 -3.19
C GLU A 319 -36.82 1.94 -3.24
N LEU A 320 -36.26 1.45 -4.36
CA LEU A 320 -35.77 0.08 -4.47
C LEU A 320 -34.73 -0.24 -3.39
N LEU A 321 -33.72 0.61 -3.19
CA LEU A 321 -32.72 0.39 -2.13
C LEU A 321 -33.34 0.42 -0.72
N LYS A 322 -34.37 1.24 -0.51
CA LYS A 322 -35.10 1.33 0.76
C LYS A 322 -35.84 0.04 1.07
N THR A 323 -36.51 -0.56 0.08
CA THR A 323 -37.16 -1.89 0.26
C THR A 323 -36.17 -2.99 0.62
N GLN A 324 -34.90 -2.83 0.25
CA GLN A 324 -33.81 -3.77 0.53
C GLN A 324 -33.04 -3.45 1.83
N GLY A 325 -33.40 -2.39 2.56
CA GLY A 325 -32.66 -1.94 3.74
C GLY A 325 -31.26 -1.40 3.44
N LEU A 326 -30.98 -1.05 2.18
CA LEU A 326 -29.71 -0.49 1.70
C LEU A 326 -29.76 1.04 1.52
N PHE A 327 -30.84 1.67 1.98
CA PHE A 327 -31.03 3.12 1.99
C PHE A 327 -31.51 3.58 3.37
N SER A 328 -31.00 4.73 3.84
CA SER A 328 -31.47 5.40 5.06
C SER A 328 -31.63 6.90 4.84
N SER A 329 -32.73 7.45 5.34
CA SER A 329 -33.05 8.88 5.30
C SER A 329 -32.86 9.60 6.64
N GLU A 330 -32.63 8.86 7.73
CA GLU A 330 -32.54 9.40 9.08
C GLU A 330 -31.10 9.46 9.58
N TYR A 331 -30.62 10.66 9.88
CA TYR A 331 -29.25 10.86 10.36
C TYR A 331 -28.96 10.13 11.69
N SER A 332 -29.98 9.99 12.55
CA SER A 332 -29.95 9.20 13.79
C SER A 332 -29.70 7.71 13.57
N GLU A 333 -30.08 7.17 12.42
CA GLU A 333 -29.87 5.77 12.06
C GLU A 333 -28.55 5.53 11.32
N LYS A 334 -27.90 6.59 10.82
CA LYS A 334 -26.65 6.50 10.07
C LYS A 334 -25.58 5.71 10.81
N ASP A 335 -25.31 6.02 12.09
CA ASP A 335 -24.27 5.33 12.85
C ASP A 335 -24.62 3.85 13.14
N LYS A 336 -25.91 3.54 13.31
CA LYS A 336 -26.36 2.15 13.47
C LYS A 336 -26.25 1.36 12.16
N ALA A 337 -26.59 2.00 11.04
CA ALA A 337 -26.54 1.39 9.71
C ALA A 337 -25.09 1.24 9.21
N LEU A 338 -24.20 2.20 9.48
CA LEU A 338 -22.77 2.09 9.19
C LEU A 338 -22.11 0.94 9.95
N LYS A 339 -22.55 0.63 11.18
CA LYS A 339 -22.08 -0.55 11.94
C LYS A 339 -22.49 -1.89 11.31
N ARG A 340 -23.44 -1.91 10.37
CA ARG A 340 -23.84 -3.12 9.63
C ARG A 340 -22.89 -3.41 8.46
N LEU A 341 -22.15 -2.41 7.98
CA LEU A 341 -21.14 -2.55 6.93
C LEU A 341 -19.90 -3.23 7.51
N LYS A 342 -19.73 -4.53 7.25
CA LYS A 342 -18.67 -5.34 7.87
C LYS A 342 -17.70 -5.93 6.85
N ASN A 343 -18.20 -6.27 5.67
CA ASN A 343 -17.47 -7.03 4.68
C ASN A 343 -17.13 -6.17 3.46
N PRO A 344 -15.99 -6.42 2.78
CA PRO A 344 -15.65 -5.74 1.53
C PRO A 344 -16.78 -5.85 0.50
N GLY A 345 -17.25 -4.71 -0.02
CA GLY A 345 -18.36 -4.66 -0.98
C GLY A 345 -19.74 -4.43 -0.34
N ASP A 346 -19.86 -4.49 0.99
CA ASP A 346 -21.05 -4.01 1.69
C ASP A 346 -21.21 -2.52 1.43
N TYR A 347 -22.46 -2.07 1.24
CA TYR A 347 -22.75 -0.65 1.01
C TYR A 347 -24.10 -0.22 1.58
N LEU A 348 -24.25 1.09 1.77
CA LEU A 348 -25.45 1.77 2.22
C LEU A 348 -25.52 3.13 1.54
N VAL A 349 -26.70 3.53 1.07
CA VAL A 349 -26.95 4.88 0.56
C VAL A 349 -27.64 5.71 1.64
N PHE A 350 -27.16 6.94 1.85
CA PHE A 350 -27.72 7.88 2.81
C PHE A 350 -28.16 9.18 2.12
N GLN A 351 -29.37 9.67 2.40
CA GLN A 351 -29.86 10.93 1.84
C GLN A 351 -30.66 11.71 2.90
N SER A 352 -30.12 12.87 3.33
CA SER A 352 -30.73 13.71 4.36
C SER A 352 -31.69 14.73 3.74
N GLY A 353 -32.94 14.30 3.49
CA GLY A 353 -34.00 15.14 2.96
C GLY A 353 -34.06 15.19 1.43
N THR A 354 -35.20 15.64 0.91
CA THR A 354 -35.64 15.49 -0.49
C THR A 354 -34.73 16.17 -1.52
N TYR A 355 -33.99 17.20 -1.13
CA TYR A 355 -33.12 17.99 -2.00
C TYR A 355 -31.63 17.71 -1.82
N SER A 356 -31.24 16.81 -0.91
CA SER A 356 -29.84 16.46 -0.70
C SER A 356 -29.36 15.40 -1.69
N SER A 357 -28.10 15.47 -2.11
CA SER A 357 -27.47 14.43 -2.92
C SER A 357 -27.31 13.14 -2.09
N PRO A 358 -27.70 11.96 -2.62
CA PRO A 358 -27.40 10.69 -1.99
C PRO A 358 -25.89 10.51 -1.77
N THR A 359 -25.51 9.99 -0.63
CA THR A 359 -24.12 9.65 -0.29
C THR A 359 -24.01 8.15 -0.14
N LEU A 360 -23.15 7.53 -0.95
CA LEU A 360 -22.81 6.13 -0.87
C LEU A 360 -21.77 5.93 0.23
N HIS A 361 -22.09 5.13 1.23
CA HIS A 361 -21.14 4.57 2.18
C HIS A 361 -20.86 3.13 1.79
N TYR A 362 -19.60 2.73 1.69
CA TYR A 362 -19.23 1.36 1.28
C TYR A 362 -17.96 0.89 1.96
N VAL A 363 -17.81 -0.43 2.10
CA VAL A 363 -16.57 -1.05 2.56
C VAL A 363 -15.69 -1.34 1.37
N ASP A 364 -14.53 -0.70 1.33
CA ASP A 364 -13.55 -0.94 0.27
C ASP A 364 -12.88 -2.33 0.41
N GLN A 365 -11.98 -2.66 -0.53
CA GLN A 365 -11.20 -3.91 -0.49
C GLN A 365 -10.27 -4.04 0.74
N LYS A 366 -10.08 -2.97 1.51
CA LYS A 366 -9.25 -2.94 2.72
C LYS A 366 -10.08 -3.15 3.98
N GLY A 367 -11.40 -3.33 3.86
CA GLY A 367 -12.30 -3.39 5.01
C GLY A 367 -12.58 -2.01 5.63
N LYS A 368 -12.25 -0.91 4.95
CA LYS A 368 -12.48 0.44 5.45
C LYS A 368 -13.80 0.98 4.90
N VAL A 369 -14.59 1.60 5.77
CA VAL A 369 -15.78 2.35 5.37
C VAL A 369 -15.35 3.67 4.71
N CYS A 370 -15.73 3.83 3.44
CA CYS A 370 -15.53 4.99 2.60
C CYS A 370 -16.88 5.67 2.31
N ALA A 371 -16.85 6.92 1.85
CA ALA A 371 -18.04 7.69 1.51
C ALA A 371 -17.84 8.47 0.21
N GLU A 372 -18.81 8.43 -0.70
CA GLU A 372 -18.80 9.11 -2.00
C GLU A 372 -20.17 9.73 -2.28
N THR A 373 -20.21 11.01 -2.61
CA THR A 373 -21.47 11.73 -2.85
C THR A 373 -21.86 11.67 -4.32
N PHE A 374 -23.12 11.35 -4.58
CA PHE A 374 -23.70 11.33 -5.91
C PHE A 374 -24.03 12.76 -6.37
N PHE A 375 -23.25 13.29 -7.33
CA PHE A 375 -23.51 14.59 -7.94
C PHE A 375 -24.18 14.41 -9.30
N ASN A 376 -25.37 14.98 -9.47
CA ASN A 376 -26.05 15.01 -10.77
C ASN A 376 -25.49 16.15 -11.62
N SER A 377 -24.27 15.98 -12.13
CA SER A 377 -23.64 16.91 -13.09
C SER A 377 -23.46 16.25 -14.46
N SER A 378 -23.25 17.03 -15.51
CA SER A 378 -23.00 16.53 -16.87
C SER A 378 -21.76 15.63 -17.00
N LEU A 379 -20.88 15.60 -15.99
CA LEU A 379 -19.61 14.86 -15.97
C LEU A 379 -19.64 13.57 -15.12
N GLN A 380 -20.75 13.25 -14.45
CA GLN A 380 -20.87 12.06 -13.58
C GLN A 380 -22.05 11.15 -14.00
N PRO A 381 -22.05 9.86 -13.59
CA PRO A 381 -23.10 8.92 -13.98
C PRO A 381 -24.47 9.38 -13.44
N LYS A 382 -25.46 9.62 -14.32
CA LYS A 382 -26.84 9.99 -13.93
C LYS A 382 -27.63 8.88 -13.22
N ASN A 383 -27.03 7.69 -13.08
CA ASN A 383 -27.67 6.48 -12.55
C ASN A 383 -27.00 6.04 -11.24
N LEU A 384 -27.77 5.97 -10.14
CA LEU A 384 -27.28 5.65 -8.81
C LEU A 384 -26.70 4.23 -8.73
N PHE A 385 -27.31 3.24 -9.39
CA PHE A 385 -26.79 1.86 -9.38
C PHE A 385 -25.44 1.74 -10.10
N THR A 386 -25.26 2.48 -11.20
CA THR A 386 -23.97 2.56 -11.91
C THR A 386 -22.90 3.20 -11.02
N PHE A 387 -23.26 4.26 -10.29
CA PHE A 387 -22.40 4.90 -9.31
C PHE A 387 -21.98 3.92 -8.20
N ILE A 388 -22.92 3.17 -7.62
CA ILE A 388 -22.62 2.16 -6.60
C ILE A 388 -21.71 1.05 -7.14
N HIS A 389 -22.03 0.50 -8.32
CA HIS A 389 -21.22 -0.55 -8.95
C HIS A 389 -19.77 -0.13 -9.16
N LYS A 390 -19.52 1.12 -9.57
CA LYS A 390 -18.18 1.67 -9.77
C LYS A 390 -17.28 1.48 -8.54
N PHE A 391 -17.83 1.63 -7.34
CA PHE A 391 -17.07 1.58 -6.09
C PHE A 391 -17.10 0.21 -5.40
N THR A 392 -18.16 -0.58 -5.60
CA THR A 392 -18.39 -1.82 -4.84
C THR A 392 -18.06 -3.09 -5.61
N GLN A 393 -18.17 -3.09 -6.95
CA GLN A 393 -18.09 -4.31 -7.77
C GLN A 393 -16.79 -5.08 -7.55
N SER A 394 -15.65 -4.38 -7.56
CA SER A 394 -14.36 -5.05 -7.44
C SER A 394 -14.13 -5.64 -6.03
N ALA A 395 -14.77 -5.09 -4.99
CA ALA A 395 -14.72 -5.69 -3.66
C ALA A 395 -15.64 -6.92 -3.59
N GLN A 396 -16.86 -6.83 -4.15
CA GLN A 396 -17.82 -7.93 -4.23
C GLN A 396 -17.28 -9.13 -5.03
N ASP A 397 -16.68 -8.89 -6.20
CA ASP A 397 -16.09 -9.93 -7.06
C ASP A 397 -14.97 -10.74 -6.38
N ASN A 398 -14.40 -10.25 -5.28
CA ASN A 398 -13.29 -10.89 -4.57
C ASN A 398 -13.56 -11.08 -3.08
N GLN A 399 -14.78 -10.80 -2.62
CA GLN A 399 -15.14 -10.78 -1.21
C GLN A 399 -14.83 -12.13 -0.55
N GLY A 400 -15.19 -13.24 -1.19
CA GLY A 400 -14.89 -14.59 -0.70
C GLY A 400 -13.38 -14.87 -0.52
N ALA A 401 -12.58 -14.52 -1.54
CA ALA A 401 -11.12 -14.71 -1.51
C ALA A 401 -10.46 -13.87 -0.39
N ILE A 402 -10.86 -12.60 -0.29
CA ILE A 402 -10.30 -11.65 0.67
C ILE A 402 -10.71 -12.03 2.09
N LEU A 403 -11.98 -12.39 2.33
CA LEU A 403 -12.45 -12.83 3.64
C LEU A 403 -11.71 -14.09 4.11
N ARG A 404 -11.52 -15.09 3.24
CA ARG A 404 -10.73 -16.28 3.57
C ARG A 404 -9.29 -15.91 3.95
N LEU A 405 -8.63 -15.06 3.15
CA LEU A 405 -7.26 -14.61 3.45
C LEU A 405 -7.18 -13.77 4.73
N MET A 406 -8.20 -12.96 5.04
CA MET A 406 -8.27 -12.19 6.29
C MET A 406 -8.42 -13.11 7.50
N GLN A 407 -9.27 -14.13 7.42
CA GLN A 407 -9.42 -15.15 8.46
C GLN A 407 -8.12 -15.93 8.69
N GLU A 408 -7.36 -16.20 7.62
CA GLU A 408 -6.04 -16.83 7.69
C GLU A 408 -4.91 -15.88 8.15
N GLY A 409 -5.21 -14.58 8.39
CA GLY A 409 -4.19 -13.59 8.76
C GLY A 409 -3.20 -13.25 7.63
N LYS A 410 -3.58 -13.47 6.37
CA LYS A 410 -2.72 -13.33 5.17
C LYS A 410 -2.95 -12.04 4.38
N VAL A 411 -3.58 -11.03 4.99
CA VAL A 411 -3.84 -9.72 4.39
C VAL A 411 -3.04 -8.64 5.11
N PHE A 412 -2.23 -7.88 4.35
CA PHE A 412 -1.31 -6.89 4.91
C PHE A 412 -1.45 -5.52 4.23
N LYS A 413 -1.19 -4.46 5.01
CA LYS A 413 -1.24 -3.06 4.55
C LYS A 413 0.05 -2.62 3.87
N SER A 414 1.17 -3.28 4.16
CA SER A 414 2.46 -3.02 3.54
C SER A 414 3.11 -4.32 3.04
N SER A 415 3.95 -4.21 2.02
CA SER A 415 4.80 -5.33 1.59
C SER A 415 5.80 -5.73 2.66
N TYR A 416 6.23 -4.79 3.51
CA TYR A 416 7.15 -5.06 4.61
C TYR A 416 6.55 -6.02 5.66
N ASP A 417 5.31 -5.76 6.10
CA ASP A 417 4.62 -6.61 7.08
C ASP A 417 4.35 -8.00 6.50
N ALA A 418 3.96 -8.04 5.21
CA ALA A 418 3.78 -9.28 4.48
C ALA A 418 5.07 -10.09 4.36
N GLU A 419 6.20 -9.45 4.06
CA GLU A 419 7.51 -10.09 3.99
C GLU A 419 7.95 -10.61 5.36
N ALA A 420 7.74 -9.84 6.42
CA ALA A 420 8.03 -10.26 7.79
C ALA A 420 7.21 -11.49 8.20
N PHE A 421 5.92 -11.53 7.87
CA PHE A 421 5.08 -12.71 8.07
C PHE A 421 5.60 -13.90 7.24
N LEU A 422 5.83 -13.70 5.93
CA LEU A 422 6.31 -14.73 5.02
C LEU A 422 7.71 -15.28 5.37
N LYS A 423 8.53 -14.58 6.16
CA LYS A 423 9.80 -15.13 6.68
C LYS A 423 9.59 -16.35 7.57
N LYS A 424 8.47 -16.41 8.30
CA LYS A 424 8.14 -17.51 9.22
C LYS A 424 7.33 -18.63 8.56
N GLN A 425 6.87 -18.42 7.32
CA GLN A 425 6.00 -19.35 6.60
C GLN A 425 6.78 -20.27 5.65
N PRO A 426 6.25 -21.46 5.30
CA PRO A 426 6.86 -22.31 4.28
C PRO A 426 6.85 -21.63 2.91
N ALA A 427 7.79 -22.01 2.04
CA ALA A 427 7.76 -21.56 0.66
C ALA A 427 6.47 -21.99 -0.06
N GLY A 428 6.09 -21.25 -1.10
CA GLY A 428 4.81 -21.42 -1.77
C GLY A 428 3.62 -20.76 -1.07
N THR A 429 3.79 -20.26 0.15
CA THR A 429 2.78 -19.42 0.81
C THR A 429 2.57 -18.13 0.03
N VAL A 430 1.30 -17.79 -0.20
CA VAL A 430 0.88 -16.55 -0.85
C VAL A 430 0.16 -15.67 0.16
N VAL A 431 0.51 -14.39 0.20
CA VAL A 431 -0.21 -13.37 0.96
C VAL A 431 -0.68 -12.26 0.04
N PHE A 432 -1.70 -11.53 0.48
CA PHE A 432 -2.25 -10.41 -0.25
C PHE A 432 -1.84 -9.10 0.41
N THR A 433 -1.32 -8.17 -0.39
CA THR A 433 -0.95 -6.83 0.05
C THR A 433 -1.74 -5.79 -0.71
N ASN A 434 -2.35 -4.85 0.00
CA ASN A 434 -3.01 -3.71 -0.63
C ASN A 434 -2.23 -2.43 -0.35
N ALA A 435 -1.05 -2.33 -0.96
CA ALA A 435 -0.13 -1.21 -0.77
C ALA A 435 -0.65 0.06 -1.46
N TYR A 436 -0.09 1.22 -1.10
CA TYR A 436 -0.48 2.52 -1.65
C TYR A 436 -0.38 2.59 -3.20
N TYR A 437 0.48 1.76 -3.80
CA TYR A 437 0.74 1.68 -5.24
C TYR A 437 -0.05 0.58 -5.97
N GLY A 438 -0.95 -0.14 -5.27
CA GLY A 438 -1.80 -1.17 -5.87
C GLY A 438 -1.91 -2.45 -5.04
N SER A 439 -2.90 -3.28 -5.38
CA SER A 439 -3.08 -4.62 -4.83
C SER A 439 -2.11 -5.62 -5.48
N SER A 440 -1.42 -6.43 -4.67
CA SER A 440 -0.47 -7.43 -5.14
C SER A 440 -0.57 -8.73 -4.34
N LEU A 441 -0.25 -9.86 -4.97
CA LEU A 441 -0.02 -11.12 -4.28
C LEU A 441 1.49 -11.33 -4.15
N ILE A 442 1.94 -11.69 -2.96
CA ILE A 442 3.34 -11.94 -2.66
C ILE A 442 3.52 -13.43 -2.39
N LEU A 443 4.35 -14.09 -3.20
CA LEU A 443 4.70 -15.50 -3.08
C LEU A 443 6.05 -15.65 -2.36
N LYS A 444 6.12 -16.54 -1.37
CA LYS A 444 7.38 -16.94 -0.74
C LYS A 444 8.14 -17.96 -1.60
N MET A 445 9.41 -17.68 -1.89
CA MET A 445 10.31 -18.57 -2.60
C MET A 445 11.18 -19.40 -1.62
N PRO A 446 11.68 -20.59 -2.02
CA PRO A 446 12.52 -21.46 -1.17
C PRO A 446 13.83 -20.81 -0.70
N SER A 447 14.38 -19.86 -1.46
CA SER A 447 15.60 -19.14 -1.08
C SER A 447 15.39 -18.05 -0.03
N GLY A 448 14.24 -18.02 0.64
CA GLY A 448 13.83 -16.94 1.54
C GLY A 448 13.38 -15.64 0.84
N LYS A 449 13.52 -15.53 -0.48
CA LYS A 449 13.08 -14.35 -1.28
C LYS A 449 11.56 -14.32 -1.43
N THR A 450 11.01 -13.15 -1.73
CA THR A 450 9.61 -12.96 -2.08
C THR A 450 9.48 -12.54 -3.54
N LYS A 451 8.35 -12.89 -4.17
CA LYS A 451 8.04 -12.48 -5.55
C LYS A 451 6.67 -11.84 -5.59
N ASN A 452 6.63 -10.58 -6.06
CA ASN A 452 5.41 -9.78 -6.12
C ASN A 452 4.74 -9.93 -7.48
N PHE A 453 3.43 -10.10 -7.45
CA PHE A 453 2.57 -10.19 -8.62
C PHE A 453 1.52 -9.09 -8.55
N TRP A 454 1.67 -8.05 -9.38
CA TRP A 454 0.74 -6.92 -9.48
C TRP A 454 -0.42 -7.24 -10.41
N PHE A 455 -1.61 -6.68 -10.13
CA PHE A 455 -2.78 -6.83 -10.99
C PHE A 455 -3.37 -5.47 -11.34
N GLY A 456 -3.59 -5.21 -12.63
CA GLY A 456 -4.29 -4.02 -13.13
C GLY A 456 -5.79 -4.09 -12.94
N ASP A 457 -6.38 -5.29 -13.08
CA ASP A 457 -7.79 -5.55 -12.83
C ASP A 457 -7.95 -6.55 -11.68
N ASN A 458 -8.64 -6.11 -10.63
CA ASN A 458 -8.76 -6.84 -9.38
C ASN A 458 -9.68 -8.06 -9.45
N LYS A 459 -10.31 -8.41 -10.58
CA LYS A 459 -11.21 -9.57 -10.66
C LYS A 459 -10.48 -10.92 -10.55
N GLY A 460 -11.04 -11.84 -9.78
CA GLY A 460 -10.65 -13.26 -9.74
C GLY A 460 -9.39 -13.57 -8.93
N ILE A 461 -9.23 -12.97 -7.75
CA ILE A 461 -8.10 -13.22 -6.84
C ILE A 461 -7.94 -14.73 -6.54
N ASP A 462 -9.01 -15.46 -6.28
CA ASP A 462 -8.96 -16.91 -6.02
C ASP A 462 -8.35 -17.71 -7.18
N ARG A 463 -8.78 -17.44 -8.42
CA ARG A 463 -8.22 -18.09 -9.61
C ARG A 463 -6.74 -17.77 -9.78
N LYS A 464 -6.33 -16.54 -9.43
CA LYS A 464 -4.92 -16.12 -9.49
C LYS A 464 -4.08 -16.81 -8.41
N ILE A 465 -4.59 -16.94 -7.19
CA ILE A 465 -3.92 -17.68 -6.12
C ILE A 465 -3.78 -19.15 -6.51
N ALA A 466 -4.86 -19.80 -6.96
CA ALA A 466 -4.83 -21.19 -7.41
C ALA A 466 -3.83 -21.39 -8.56
N LYS A 467 -3.81 -20.48 -9.53
CA LYS A 467 -2.83 -20.51 -10.62
C LYS A 467 -1.40 -20.32 -10.12
N LEU A 468 -1.15 -19.36 -9.22
CA LEU A 468 0.19 -19.09 -8.66
C LEU A 468 0.71 -20.23 -7.79
N THR A 469 -0.19 -20.93 -7.10
CA THR A 469 0.14 -22.05 -6.20
C THR A 469 0.17 -23.40 -6.89
N SER A 470 -0.20 -23.47 -8.18
CA SER A 470 -0.07 -24.69 -8.98
C SER A 470 1.39 -25.06 -9.29
N ASP A 471 1.71 -26.35 -9.24
CA ASP A 471 3.05 -26.87 -9.51
C ASP A 471 3.56 -26.48 -10.91
N ALA A 472 2.67 -26.46 -11.91
CA ALA A 472 3.00 -26.05 -13.27
C ALA A 472 3.49 -24.59 -13.31
N LYS A 473 2.84 -23.68 -12.58
CA LYS A 473 3.22 -22.28 -12.54
C LYS A 473 4.46 -22.05 -11.70
N MET A 474 4.58 -22.73 -10.55
CA MET A 474 5.77 -22.70 -9.70
C MET A 474 7.01 -23.19 -10.44
N PHE A 475 6.90 -24.29 -11.18
CA PHE A 475 7.98 -24.79 -12.04
C PHE A 475 8.35 -23.78 -13.13
N ALA A 476 7.36 -23.13 -13.76
CA ALA A 476 7.62 -22.08 -14.75
C ALA A 476 8.32 -20.84 -14.13
N ILE A 477 8.03 -20.52 -12.86
CA ILE A 477 8.74 -19.47 -12.12
C ILE A 477 10.20 -19.89 -11.92
N LEU A 478 10.45 -21.10 -11.40
CA LEU A 478 11.81 -21.61 -11.18
C LEU A 478 12.62 -21.71 -12.48
N LYS A 479 11.96 -22.03 -13.61
CA LYS A 479 12.57 -22.01 -14.94
C LYS A 479 13.06 -20.62 -15.32
N LYS A 480 12.26 -19.57 -15.08
CA LYS A 480 12.66 -18.17 -15.34
C LYS A 480 13.80 -17.71 -14.44
N GLU A 481 13.88 -18.23 -13.22
CA GLU A 481 14.99 -17.98 -12.29
C GLU A 481 16.25 -18.78 -12.65
N GLY A 482 16.23 -19.60 -13.71
CA GLY A 482 17.37 -20.40 -14.14
C GLY A 482 17.66 -21.61 -13.24
N LEU A 483 16.72 -22.00 -12.38
CA LEU A 483 16.87 -23.10 -11.41
C LEU A 483 16.39 -24.46 -11.95
N THR A 484 15.94 -24.51 -13.19
CA THR A 484 15.58 -25.78 -13.85
C THR A 484 16.69 -26.28 -14.76
N VAL A 485 16.74 -27.59 -14.98
CA VAL A 485 17.58 -28.31 -15.95
C VAL A 485 16.75 -29.35 -16.70
N LYS A 486 17.29 -29.93 -17.78
CA LYS A 486 16.60 -30.96 -18.56
C LYS A 486 16.62 -32.31 -17.84
N ASP A 487 17.75 -32.67 -17.25
CA ASP A 487 17.98 -33.98 -16.65
C ASP A 487 19.02 -33.93 -15.51
N GLU A 488 19.26 -35.09 -14.89
CA GLU A 488 20.21 -35.24 -13.80
C GLU A 488 21.67 -34.98 -14.24
N LYS A 489 22.06 -35.33 -15.47
CA LYS A 489 23.43 -35.09 -15.95
C LYS A 489 23.72 -33.60 -16.05
N GLU A 490 22.78 -32.83 -16.61
CA GLU A 490 22.85 -31.38 -16.62
C GLU A 490 22.81 -30.81 -15.20
N ALA A 491 22.02 -31.40 -14.29
CA ALA A 491 21.96 -31.01 -12.89
C ALA A 491 23.33 -31.11 -12.20
N GLN A 492 23.99 -32.27 -12.33
CA GLN A 492 25.31 -32.54 -11.74
C GLN A 492 26.37 -31.59 -12.32
N SER A 493 26.35 -31.36 -13.64
CA SER A 493 27.25 -30.41 -14.31
C SER A 493 27.08 -28.98 -13.80
N LYS A 494 25.83 -28.51 -13.71
CA LYS A 494 25.48 -27.14 -13.30
C LYS A 494 25.78 -26.86 -11.83
N LEU A 495 25.73 -27.88 -10.97
CA LEU A 495 26.05 -27.77 -9.54
C LEU A 495 27.52 -28.07 -9.19
N LYS A 496 28.31 -28.63 -10.12
CA LYS A 496 29.72 -29.02 -9.89
C LYS A 496 30.54 -27.90 -9.24
N TYR A 497 30.41 -26.68 -9.74
CA TYR A 497 31.17 -25.50 -9.28
C TYR A 497 30.34 -24.50 -8.45
N LYS A 498 29.11 -24.85 -8.06
CA LYS A 498 28.26 -23.98 -7.23
C LYS A 498 28.53 -24.19 -5.74
N SER A 499 28.23 -23.18 -4.94
CA SER A 499 28.35 -23.21 -3.48
C SER A 499 27.32 -24.15 -2.84
N ALA A 500 27.56 -24.50 -1.58
CA ALA A 500 26.56 -25.13 -0.72
C ALA A 500 25.24 -24.34 -0.69
N GLY A 501 24.11 -25.04 -0.65
CA GLY A 501 22.76 -24.46 -0.72
C GLY A 501 22.23 -24.23 -2.15
N ALA A 502 23.05 -24.43 -3.18
CA ALA A 502 22.58 -24.38 -4.57
C ALA A 502 21.80 -25.65 -4.91
N TYR A 503 20.69 -25.48 -5.63
CA TYR A 503 19.88 -26.58 -6.11
C TYR A 503 19.39 -26.33 -7.53
N VAL A 504 19.04 -27.41 -8.20
CA VAL A 504 18.36 -27.38 -9.49
C VAL A 504 17.29 -28.46 -9.51
N ILE A 505 16.27 -28.24 -10.33
CA ILE A 505 15.12 -29.14 -10.45
C ILE A 505 14.85 -29.52 -11.90
N TRP A 506 14.27 -30.69 -12.13
CA TRP A 506 13.80 -31.13 -13.44
C TRP A 506 12.53 -31.97 -13.30
N LYS A 507 11.93 -32.31 -14.44
CA LYS A 507 10.89 -33.35 -14.50
C LYS A 507 11.51 -34.63 -15.02
N SER A 508 11.29 -35.73 -14.30
CA SER A 508 11.59 -37.08 -14.77
C SER A 508 10.78 -37.42 -16.03
N ALA A 509 11.17 -38.50 -16.71
CA ALA A 509 10.43 -39.01 -17.87
C ALA A 509 8.98 -39.38 -17.52
N GLN A 510 8.72 -39.79 -16.27
CA GLN A 510 7.38 -40.09 -15.74
C GLN A 510 6.61 -38.83 -15.29
N GLY A 511 7.18 -37.64 -15.44
CA GLY A 511 6.53 -36.36 -15.12
C GLY A 511 6.66 -35.90 -13.66
N ALA A 512 7.25 -36.73 -12.79
CA ALA A 512 7.51 -36.38 -11.38
C ALA A 512 8.64 -35.34 -11.27
N TYR A 513 8.53 -34.43 -10.31
CA TYR A 513 9.55 -33.43 -10.04
C TYR A 513 10.72 -34.04 -9.26
N CYS A 514 11.93 -33.77 -9.72
CA CYS A 514 13.17 -34.22 -9.09
C CYS A 514 14.05 -33.01 -8.78
N MET A 515 14.81 -33.10 -7.70
CA MET A 515 15.76 -32.08 -7.28
C MET A 515 17.13 -32.69 -7.04
N LEU A 516 18.16 -31.97 -7.45
CA LEU A 516 19.52 -32.20 -7.02
C LEU A 516 19.92 -30.98 -6.20
N SER A 517 20.25 -31.18 -4.93
CA SER A 517 20.74 -30.10 -4.07
C SER A 517 22.15 -30.38 -3.62
N LYS A 518 23.00 -29.35 -3.67
CA LYS A 518 24.28 -29.35 -3.01
C LYS A 518 24.05 -28.96 -1.56
N SER A 519 23.77 -29.95 -0.73
CA SER A 519 23.56 -29.78 0.70
C SER A 519 24.74 -29.02 1.33
N ALA A 520 24.46 -28.08 2.24
CA ALA A 520 25.50 -27.53 3.11
C ALA A 520 26.01 -28.57 4.13
N PHE A 521 25.38 -29.75 4.21
CA PHE A 521 25.47 -30.70 5.31
C PHE A 521 26.14 -32.04 4.95
N SER A 522 26.43 -32.32 3.67
CA SER A 522 27.21 -33.51 3.30
C SER A 522 28.42 -33.11 2.48
N LYS A 523 29.62 -33.40 3.02
CA LYS A 523 30.88 -33.23 2.29
C LYS A 523 30.97 -34.15 1.06
N ASN A 524 30.13 -35.19 0.96
CA ASN A 524 30.20 -36.19 -0.09
C ASN A 524 28.84 -36.40 -0.77
N GLN A 525 28.80 -35.98 -2.05
CA GLN A 525 27.83 -36.25 -3.11
C GLN A 525 26.45 -35.55 -3.05
N PRO A 526 26.03 -34.95 -4.18
CA PRO A 526 24.71 -34.35 -4.30
C PRO A 526 23.65 -35.46 -4.32
N VAL A 527 22.60 -35.32 -3.51
CA VAL A 527 21.53 -36.31 -3.36
C VAL A 527 20.39 -35.94 -4.31
N VAL A 528 19.94 -36.90 -5.12
CA VAL A 528 18.71 -36.78 -5.91
C VAL A 528 17.54 -37.03 -4.98
N VAL A 529 16.62 -36.07 -4.91
CA VAL A 529 15.39 -36.16 -4.11
C VAL A 529 14.20 -36.10 -5.05
N SER A 530 13.29 -37.08 -4.94
CA SER A 530 11.98 -37.00 -5.57
C SER A 530 11.07 -36.09 -4.75
N LEU A 531 10.45 -35.10 -5.40
CA LEU A 531 9.57 -34.13 -4.73
C LEU A 531 8.12 -34.59 -4.85
N ASP A 532 7.53 -35.03 -3.74
CA ASP A 532 6.13 -35.45 -3.68
C ASP A 532 5.20 -34.27 -3.37
N THR A 533 4.52 -33.76 -4.40
CA THR A 533 3.60 -32.63 -4.27
C THR A 533 2.16 -33.04 -3.91
N SER A 534 1.92 -34.29 -3.52
CA SER A 534 0.59 -34.76 -3.11
C SER A 534 0.08 -34.12 -1.81
N GLN A 535 0.99 -33.78 -0.89
CA GLN A 535 0.65 -33.21 0.41
C GLN A 535 0.97 -31.72 0.53
N SER A 536 1.79 -31.16 -0.36
CA SER A 536 2.10 -29.72 -0.39
C SER A 536 2.52 -29.26 -1.79
N ASN A 537 2.63 -27.95 -2.00
CA ASN A 537 3.02 -27.42 -3.32
C ASN A 537 4.52 -27.60 -3.60
N LEU A 538 4.91 -27.57 -4.89
CA LEU A 538 6.29 -27.75 -5.33
C LEU A 538 7.33 -26.89 -4.58
N LEU A 539 7.03 -25.62 -4.29
CA LEU A 539 7.99 -24.76 -3.58
C LEU A 539 8.16 -25.16 -2.12
N ALA A 540 7.08 -25.58 -1.45
CA ALA A 540 7.14 -26.07 -0.08
C ALA A 540 7.96 -27.37 0.02
N GLU A 541 7.81 -28.30 -0.92
CA GLU A 541 8.60 -29.53 -0.94
C GLU A 541 10.10 -29.29 -1.18
N ILE A 542 10.44 -28.34 -2.06
CA ILE A 542 11.83 -27.91 -2.26
C ILE A 542 12.40 -27.34 -0.95
N ASP A 543 11.62 -26.49 -0.28
CA ASP A 543 12.01 -25.78 0.93
C ASP A 543 12.21 -26.71 2.14
N LYS A 544 11.48 -27.84 2.24
CA LYS A 544 11.71 -28.88 3.26
C LYS A 544 13.11 -29.49 3.21
N GLN A 545 13.76 -29.46 2.05
CA GLN A 545 15.09 -30.05 1.85
C GLN A 545 16.23 -29.13 2.32
N PHE A 546 15.92 -27.89 2.72
CA PHE A 546 16.88 -26.95 3.27
C PHE A 546 16.56 -26.68 4.74
N PRO A 547 17.36 -27.15 5.72
CA PRO A 547 17.15 -26.80 7.12
C PRO A 547 17.31 -25.28 7.28
N ARG A 548 16.24 -24.63 7.73
CA ARG A 548 16.21 -23.19 7.92
C ARG A 548 16.87 -22.85 9.26
N PRO A 549 17.80 -21.88 9.32
CA PRO A 549 18.35 -21.41 10.59
C PRO A 549 17.25 -21.06 11.60
N SER A 550 16.16 -20.44 11.14
CA SER A 550 15.01 -20.04 11.97
C SER A 550 14.20 -21.21 12.56
N THR A 551 14.36 -22.42 12.02
CA THR A 551 13.68 -23.63 12.52
C THR A 551 14.54 -24.46 13.47
N HIS A 552 15.83 -24.12 13.62
CA HIS A 552 16.72 -24.82 14.52
C HIS A 552 16.33 -24.54 15.98
N PRO A 553 16.33 -25.53 16.89
CA PRO A 553 15.90 -25.34 18.28
C PRO A 553 16.67 -24.23 19.01
N ALA A 554 17.96 -24.07 18.72
CA ALA A 554 18.82 -23.03 19.31
C ALA A 554 18.66 -21.62 18.69
N TYR A 555 17.80 -21.43 17.69
CA TYR A 555 17.55 -20.11 17.10
C TYR A 555 16.70 -19.22 18.01
N VAL A 556 16.99 -17.93 18.00
CA VAL A 556 16.24 -16.86 18.67
C VAL A 556 16.19 -15.62 17.77
N GLU A 557 15.20 -14.75 17.97
CA GLU A 557 14.93 -13.64 17.06
C GLU A 557 16.01 -12.54 17.10
N ASP A 558 16.57 -12.28 18.29
CA ASP A 558 17.57 -11.25 18.49
C ASP A 558 18.47 -11.50 19.72
N LYS A 559 19.38 -10.55 19.98
CA LYS A 559 20.30 -10.56 21.12
C LYS A 559 19.61 -10.56 22.48
N VAL A 560 18.46 -9.90 22.60
CA VAL A 560 17.72 -9.81 23.88
C VAL A 560 17.07 -11.16 24.18
N ALA A 561 16.40 -11.75 23.20
CA ALA A 561 15.86 -13.10 23.28
C ALA A 561 16.95 -14.15 23.54
N ALA A 562 18.14 -13.97 22.95
CA ALA A 562 19.29 -14.83 23.21
C ALA A 562 19.71 -14.83 24.68
N LYS A 563 19.94 -13.64 25.25
CA LYS A 563 20.31 -13.50 26.66
C LYS A 563 19.22 -14.04 27.59
N ALA A 564 17.96 -13.72 27.33
CA ALA A 564 16.83 -14.20 28.14
C ALA A 564 16.74 -15.74 28.12
N ARG A 565 16.94 -16.36 26.96
CA ARG A 565 16.90 -17.82 26.82
C ARG A 565 18.06 -18.50 27.52
N LEU A 566 19.26 -17.91 27.46
CA LEU A 566 20.45 -18.47 28.11
C LEU A 566 20.52 -18.21 29.62
N ALA A 567 19.79 -17.22 30.16
CA ALA A 567 19.87 -16.84 31.57
C ALA A 567 19.72 -18.03 32.54
N ASN A 568 18.82 -18.97 32.24
CA ASN A 568 18.55 -20.15 33.07
C ASN A 568 19.22 -21.44 32.57
N GLN A 569 20.14 -21.35 31.60
CA GLN A 569 20.82 -22.51 31.01
C GLN A 569 22.18 -22.76 31.67
N LYS A 570 22.82 -23.89 31.36
CA LYS A 570 24.14 -24.24 31.90
C LYS A 570 25.24 -23.48 31.14
N ILE A 571 26.40 -23.34 31.76
CA ILE A 571 27.61 -22.82 31.09
C ILE A 571 27.95 -23.75 29.91
N GLY A 572 28.31 -23.15 28.77
CA GLY A 572 28.54 -23.85 27.50
C GLY A 572 27.29 -23.99 26.63
N ASP A 573 26.09 -23.78 27.18
CA ASP A 573 24.86 -23.77 26.37
C ASP A 573 24.86 -22.53 25.47
N PHE A 574 24.35 -22.70 24.25
CA PHE A 574 24.39 -21.67 23.22
C PHE A 574 23.05 -21.52 22.50
N VAL A 575 22.87 -20.33 21.94
CA VAL A 575 21.79 -19.97 21.02
C VAL A 575 22.37 -19.14 19.89
N PHE A 576 21.62 -18.91 18.81
CA PHE A 576 22.08 -18.02 17.75
C PHE A 576 20.94 -17.21 17.13
N TYR A 577 21.28 -16.04 16.59
CA TYR A 577 20.33 -15.13 15.95
C TYR A 577 20.93 -14.47 14.71
N GLU A 578 20.06 -14.01 13.81
CA GLU A 578 20.47 -13.32 12.58
C GLU A 578 20.84 -11.87 12.88
N LYS A 579 21.96 -11.40 12.33
CA LYS A 579 22.30 -9.98 12.37
C LYS A 579 21.42 -9.23 11.38
N ASN A 580 20.53 -8.39 11.91
CA ASN A 580 19.75 -7.45 11.10
C ASN A 580 20.70 -6.41 10.45
N SER A 581 21.21 -6.71 9.26
CA SER A 581 21.94 -5.77 8.43
C SER A 581 21.05 -5.28 7.31
N TYR A 582 20.70 -3.99 7.32
CA TYR A 582 19.93 -3.35 6.25
C TYR A 582 20.66 -3.32 4.89
N TYR A 583 21.97 -3.59 4.87
CA TYR A 583 22.83 -3.37 3.69
C TYR A 583 23.76 -4.55 3.34
N SER A 584 23.67 -5.69 4.03
CA SER A 584 24.57 -6.82 3.75
C SER A 584 23.98 -7.76 2.71
N TYR A 585 24.73 -7.99 1.63
CA TYR A 585 24.46 -9.03 0.63
C TYR A 585 24.66 -10.45 1.16
N SER A 586 25.30 -10.63 2.33
CA SER A 586 25.46 -11.91 3.01
C SER A 586 24.75 -11.91 4.36
N LYS A 587 23.98 -12.96 4.64
CA LYS A 587 23.37 -13.12 5.97
C LYS A 587 24.45 -13.56 6.95
N GLU A 588 24.52 -12.86 8.07
CA GLU A 588 25.46 -13.14 9.14
C GLU A 588 24.67 -13.50 10.39
N TYR A 589 25.16 -14.47 11.16
CA TYR A 589 24.57 -14.91 12.41
C TYR A 589 25.55 -14.68 13.56
N PHE A 590 25.02 -14.44 14.75
CA PHE A 590 25.78 -14.45 15.98
C PHE A 590 25.42 -15.71 16.76
N ILE A 591 26.43 -16.49 17.11
CA ILE A 591 26.31 -17.58 18.08
C ILE A 591 26.67 -16.99 19.45
N THR A 592 25.71 -17.01 20.35
CA THR A 592 25.87 -16.56 21.74
C THR A 592 25.99 -17.79 22.64
N MET A 593 27.00 -17.83 23.50
CA MET A 593 27.22 -18.90 24.47
C MET A 593 27.28 -18.35 25.88
N LYS A 594 26.72 -19.07 26.85
CA LYS A 594 26.83 -18.75 28.27
C LYS A 594 28.21 -19.15 28.81
N THR A 595 28.96 -18.19 29.37
CA THR A 595 30.34 -18.38 29.83
C THR A 595 30.48 -18.39 31.35
N SER A 596 29.51 -17.80 32.07
CA SER A 596 29.43 -17.79 33.54
C SER A 596 27.95 -17.69 33.98
N PRO A 597 27.63 -17.64 35.29
CA PRO A 597 26.26 -17.44 35.75
C PRO A 597 25.56 -16.22 35.15
N THR A 598 26.30 -15.14 34.92
CA THR A 598 25.78 -13.85 34.40
C THR A 598 26.40 -13.43 33.06
N GLY A 599 27.45 -14.12 32.61
CA GLY A 599 28.26 -13.77 31.45
C GLY A 599 27.89 -14.51 30.17
N TYR A 600 28.01 -13.81 29.04
CA TYR A 600 27.75 -14.34 27.70
C TYR A 600 28.82 -13.86 26.73
N THR A 601 29.17 -14.69 25.76
CA THR A 601 30.07 -14.32 24.66
C THR A 601 29.44 -14.58 23.31
N GLU A 602 29.85 -13.82 22.30
CA GLU A 602 29.26 -13.85 20.94
C GLU A 602 30.36 -14.04 19.89
N VAL A 603 30.17 -15.00 18.99
CA VAL A 603 31.01 -15.19 17.81
C VAL A 603 30.16 -15.02 16.55
N LYS A 604 30.68 -14.21 15.63
CA LYS A 604 30.05 -13.93 14.35
C LYS A 604 30.37 -15.03 13.33
N VAL A 605 29.35 -15.53 12.63
CA VAL A 605 29.45 -16.62 11.65
C VAL A 605 28.62 -16.31 10.40
N PRO A 606 29.18 -16.44 9.18
CA PRO A 606 28.40 -16.37 7.94
C PRO A 606 27.37 -17.50 7.82
N GLU A 607 26.24 -17.27 7.15
CA GLU A 607 25.17 -18.27 6.95
C GLU A 607 25.70 -19.59 6.40
N GLU A 608 26.60 -19.54 5.41
CA GLU A 608 27.14 -20.76 4.77
C GLU A 608 27.99 -21.64 5.70
N LYS A 609 28.45 -21.12 6.86
CA LYS A 609 29.25 -21.85 7.86
C LYS A 609 28.51 -22.08 9.18
N LEU A 610 27.27 -21.61 9.29
CA LEU A 610 26.53 -21.59 10.54
C LEU A 610 26.40 -23.00 11.11
N PHE A 611 25.80 -23.92 10.36
CA PHE A 611 25.51 -25.26 10.86
C PHE A 611 26.76 -26.12 11.09
N ASP A 612 27.78 -26.01 10.24
CA ASP A 612 29.10 -26.63 10.49
C ASP A 612 29.67 -26.18 11.84
N LYS A 613 29.48 -24.90 12.17
CA LYS A 613 29.90 -24.38 13.47
C LYS A 613 29.00 -24.88 14.59
N LEU A 614 27.68 -24.92 14.43
CA LEU A 614 26.76 -25.45 15.44
C LEU A 614 27.03 -26.94 15.76
N GLU A 615 27.31 -27.76 14.75
CA GLU A 615 27.71 -29.16 14.93
C GLU A 615 29.09 -29.26 15.57
N GLY A 616 30.04 -28.42 15.16
CA GLY A 616 31.37 -28.35 15.76
C GLY A 616 31.32 -28.06 17.27
N LEU A 617 30.36 -27.26 17.75
CA LEU A 617 30.18 -26.97 19.18
C LEU A 617 29.82 -28.20 20.03
N LYS A 618 29.47 -29.34 19.41
CA LYS A 618 29.27 -30.62 20.11
C LYS A 618 30.58 -31.36 20.39
N THR A 619 31.71 -30.87 19.87
CA THR A 619 33.05 -31.47 20.00
C THR A 619 34.00 -30.57 20.78
N SER A 620 34.96 -31.16 21.51
CA SER A 620 35.95 -30.39 22.29
C SER A 620 36.79 -29.44 21.42
N ASP A 621 37.15 -29.86 20.20
CA ASP A 621 37.91 -29.02 19.27
C ASP A 621 37.10 -27.86 18.72
N GLY A 622 35.82 -28.08 18.38
CA GLY A 622 34.95 -26.99 17.92
C GLY A 622 34.62 -25.98 19.03
N LEU A 623 34.53 -26.43 20.29
CA LEU A 623 34.41 -25.57 21.46
C LEU A 623 35.69 -24.76 21.71
N TRP A 624 36.86 -25.38 21.60
CA TRP A 624 38.15 -24.69 21.68
C TRP A 624 38.26 -23.59 20.62
N ASP A 625 37.91 -23.91 19.38
CA ASP A 625 37.83 -22.98 18.25
C ASP A 625 36.91 -21.79 18.53
N PHE A 626 35.77 -22.04 19.18
CA PHE A 626 34.83 -21.00 19.57
C PHE A 626 35.43 -20.08 20.64
N PHE A 627 35.95 -20.64 21.75
CA PHE A 627 36.58 -19.85 22.82
C PHE A 627 37.81 -19.08 22.32
N LYS A 628 38.57 -19.63 21.37
CA LYS A 628 39.69 -18.95 20.74
C LYS A 628 39.24 -17.73 19.94
N LYS A 629 38.17 -17.86 19.15
CA LYS A 629 37.57 -16.73 18.41
C LYS A 629 36.90 -15.70 19.32
N ALA A 630 36.34 -16.15 20.43
CA ALA A 630 35.76 -15.30 21.46
C ALA A 630 36.81 -14.58 22.32
N GLY A 631 38.09 -14.96 22.21
CA GLY A 631 39.20 -14.35 22.95
C GLY A 631 39.38 -14.88 24.38
N TYR A 632 38.83 -16.07 24.69
CA TYR A 632 39.01 -16.77 25.96
C TYR A 632 40.14 -17.81 25.93
N ALA A 633 40.46 -18.36 24.75
CA ALA A 633 41.46 -19.41 24.61
C ALA A 633 42.65 -18.99 23.73
N PHE A 634 43.85 -19.40 24.13
CA PHE A 634 45.11 -19.03 23.49
C PHE A 634 46.03 -20.24 23.33
N ASP A 635 46.91 -20.20 22.34
CA ASP A 635 47.96 -21.23 22.20
C ASP A 635 49.24 -20.85 22.97
N ASP A 636 49.33 -19.63 23.50
CA ASP A 636 50.51 -19.11 24.22
C ASP A 636 50.09 -18.18 25.37
N PRO A 637 50.45 -18.47 26.64
CA PRO A 637 50.09 -17.66 27.80
C PRO A 637 50.66 -16.24 27.76
N LYS A 638 51.77 -15.98 27.05
CA LYS A 638 52.32 -14.61 26.92
C LYS A 638 51.37 -13.67 26.17
N LYS A 639 50.49 -14.21 25.33
CA LYS A 639 49.48 -13.42 24.61
C LYS A 639 48.34 -12.94 25.52
N ILE A 640 48.17 -13.55 26.69
CA ILE A 640 47.12 -13.18 27.65
C ILE A 640 47.41 -11.81 28.30
N GLN A 641 48.68 -11.55 28.64
CA GLN A 641 49.11 -10.28 29.26
C GLN A 641 48.98 -9.06 28.33
N ALA A 642 48.87 -9.27 27.01
CA ALA A 642 48.91 -8.19 26.02
C ALA A 642 47.53 -7.79 25.45
N SER A 643 46.44 -8.55 25.67
CA SER A 643 45.33 -8.48 24.68
C SER A 643 43.89 -8.37 25.15
N HIS A 644 43.42 -8.87 26.31
CA HIS A 644 41.95 -8.87 26.58
C HIS A 644 41.55 -8.75 28.07
N PRO A 645 41.70 -7.58 28.73
CA PRO A 645 41.43 -7.42 30.17
C PRO A 645 39.96 -7.58 30.60
N ASP A 646 39.05 -7.88 29.66
CA ASP A 646 37.59 -7.86 29.87
C ASP A 646 36.95 -9.26 29.91
N GLN A 647 37.75 -10.33 29.84
CA GLN A 647 37.24 -11.70 29.96
C GLN A 647 37.15 -12.13 31.43
N GLU A 648 36.22 -13.05 31.72
CA GLU A 648 36.02 -13.61 33.06
C GLU A 648 37.06 -14.69 33.41
N PHE A 649 37.66 -15.30 32.38
CA PHE A 649 38.71 -16.29 32.51
C PHE A 649 39.52 -16.37 31.22
N PHE A 650 40.68 -17.01 31.30
CA PHE A 650 41.47 -17.39 30.15
C PHE A 650 41.83 -18.86 30.19
N LEU A 651 42.09 -19.39 29.00
CA LEU A 651 42.50 -20.75 28.74
C LEU A 651 43.74 -20.76 27.87
N TRP A 652 44.65 -21.69 28.11
CA TRP A 652 45.66 -22.02 27.11
C TRP A 652 45.99 -23.50 27.11
N LYS A 653 46.44 -24.01 25.96
CA LYS A 653 46.92 -25.39 25.84
C LYS A 653 48.43 -25.43 26.05
N GLU A 654 48.87 -26.33 26.92
CA GLU A 654 50.27 -26.69 27.06
C GLU A 654 50.71 -27.65 25.95
N LYS A 655 52.03 -27.89 25.84
CA LYS A 655 52.59 -28.82 24.84
C LYS A 655 52.08 -30.25 25.00
N ASP A 656 51.76 -30.66 26.22
CA ASP A 656 51.18 -31.96 26.57
C ASP A 656 49.67 -32.04 26.32
N GLN A 657 49.08 -31.04 25.65
CA GLN A 657 47.65 -30.87 25.39
C GLN A 657 46.79 -30.61 26.64
N SER A 658 47.39 -30.52 27.84
CA SER A 658 46.66 -30.12 29.03
C SER A 658 46.16 -28.67 28.89
N ILE A 659 44.93 -28.40 29.32
CA ILE A 659 44.36 -27.06 29.24
C ILE A 659 44.58 -26.38 30.58
N LYS A 660 45.23 -25.23 30.58
CA LYS A 660 45.34 -24.38 31.75
C LYS A 660 44.17 -23.42 31.79
N PHE A 661 43.60 -23.23 32.97
CA PHE A 661 42.50 -22.32 33.26
C PHE A 661 42.92 -21.32 34.32
N ILE A 662 42.64 -20.06 34.02
CA ILE A 662 42.89 -18.96 34.94
C ILE A 662 41.68 -18.03 34.94
N PRO A 663 40.94 -17.97 36.05
CA PRO A 663 39.87 -17.00 36.20
C PRO A 663 40.43 -15.57 36.43
N VAL A 664 39.67 -14.56 36.01
CA VAL A 664 40.03 -13.15 36.12
C VAL A 664 39.24 -12.52 37.25
N VAL A 665 39.96 -11.96 38.23
CA VAL A 665 39.35 -11.13 39.29
C VAL A 665 39.72 -9.68 39.05
N LYS A 666 38.70 -8.81 39.00
CA LYS A 666 38.86 -7.36 38.85
C LYS A 666 39.80 -6.83 39.95
N GLY A 667 40.93 -6.25 39.54
CA GLY A 667 41.92 -5.64 40.43
C GLY A 667 43.02 -6.57 40.97
N ALA A 668 42.99 -7.88 40.66
CA ALA A 668 44.07 -8.80 41.01
C ALA A 668 45.16 -8.84 39.92
N SER A 669 46.43 -8.94 40.31
CA SER A 669 47.53 -9.04 39.36
C SER A 669 47.59 -10.42 38.74
N PHE A 670 47.49 -10.49 37.41
CA PHE A 670 47.51 -11.75 36.67
C PHE A 670 48.79 -12.55 36.87
N SER A 671 49.93 -11.85 37.02
CA SER A 671 51.25 -12.45 37.25
C SER A 671 51.39 -13.21 38.57
N LYS A 672 50.47 -13.00 39.52
CA LYS A 672 50.50 -13.63 40.85
C LYS A 672 49.58 -14.87 40.95
N ILE A 673 48.87 -15.23 39.88
CA ILE A 673 47.86 -16.29 39.91
C ILE A 673 48.45 -17.61 39.42
N THR A 674 48.24 -18.68 40.19
CA THR A 674 48.58 -20.05 39.76
C THR A 674 47.45 -20.63 38.90
N PRO A 675 47.71 -21.03 37.65
CA PRO A 675 46.68 -21.62 36.78
C PRO A 675 46.35 -23.06 37.14
N MET A 676 45.09 -23.42 36.95
CA MET A 676 44.56 -24.77 37.18
C MET A 676 44.66 -25.61 35.91
N THR A 677 44.74 -26.93 36.04
CA THR A 677 44.76 -27.84 34.87
C THR A 677 43.39 -28.48 34.70
N ILE A 678 42.83 -28.34 33.49
CA ILE A 678 41.57 -28.91 33.01
C ILE A 678 41.88 -30.03 32.01
N ARG A 679 41.09 -31.11 32.05
CA ARG A 679 41.16 -32.22 31.09
C ARG A 679 40.49 -31.83 29.78
N GLN A 680 41.16 -32.07 28.66
CA GLN A 680 40.68 -31.68 27.33
C GLN A 680 39.34 -32.34 26.96
N GLU A 681 39.17 -33.62 27.31
CA GLU A 681 37.99 -34.43 26.98
C GLU A 681 36.75 -34.09 27.83
N HIS A 682 36.95 -33.51 29.02
CA HIS A 682 35.89 -33.05 29.92
C HIS A 682 35.92 -31.53 30.10
N PHE A 683 36.47 -30.80 29.13
CA PHE A 683 36.83 -29.40 29.29
C PHE A 683 35.66 -28.52 29.77
N LEU A 684 34.45 -28.71 29.23
CA LEU A 684 33.26 -27.97 29.70
C LEU A 684 32.78 -28.40 31.09
N ASP A 685 32.86 -29.68 31.42
CA ASP A 685 32.41 -30.19 32.73
C ASP A 685 33.40 -29.81 33.83
N ASP A 686 34.70 -29.83 33.54
CA ASP A 686 35.73 -29.31 34.41
C ASP A 686 35.60 -27.78 34.55
N LEU A 687 35.33 -27.03 33.46
CA LEU A 687 35.05 -25.59 33.52
C LEU A 687 33.82 -25.30 34.40
N ARG A 688 32.75 -26.09 34.23
CA ARG A 688 31.54 -26.02 35.09
C ARG A 688 31.87 -26.35 36.54
N ALA A 689 32.72 -27.35 36.80
CA ALA A 689 33.12 -27.75 38.14
C ALA A 689 33.99 -26.68 38.83
N PHE A 690 34.87 -26.00 38.09
CA PHE A 690 35.65 -24.88 38.61
C PHE A 690 34.80 -23.63 38.86
N GLN A 691 33.69 -23.49 38.14
CA GLN A 691 32.69 -22.44 38.37
C GLN A 691 31.52 -22.89 39.29
N ASN A 692 31.58 -24.11 39.86
CA ASN A 692 30.53 -24.68 40.68
C ASN A 692 30.57 -24.11 42.12
N PRO A 693 29.42 -23.63 42.65
CA PRO A 693 29.23 -23.13 44.00
C PRO A 693 29.93 -23.85 45.16
N ASP A 694 29.97 -25.19 45.15
CA ASP A 694 30.37 -25.99 46.32
C ASP A 694 31.85 -26.40 46.31
N ASN A 695 32.62 -25.87 45.34
CA ASN A 695 34.00 -26.30 45.15
C ASN A 695 34.94 -25.69 46.20
N LYS A 696 35.46 -26.53 47.11
CA LYS A 696 36.45 -26.14 48.13
C LYS A 696 37.72 -25.47 47.55
N LEU A 697 38.05 -25.72 46.28
CA LEU A 697 39.17 -25.09 45.59
C LEU A 697 38.95 -23.59 45.34
N CYS A 698 37.71 -23.12 45.27
CA CYS A 698 37.36 -21.72 45.02
C CYS A 698 37.81 -20.79 46.17
N ASN A 699 37.73 -21.25 47.43
CA ASN A 699 38.18 -20.47 48.59
C ASN A 699 39.70 -20.29 48.64
N LYS A 700 40.45 -21.37 48.39
CA LYS A 700 41.91 -21.32 48.28
C LYS A 700 42.34 -20.36 47.17
N TRP A 701 41.59 -20.36 46.07
CA TRP A 701 41.84 -19.50 44.93
C TRP A 701 41.65 -18.00 45.24
N PHE A 702 40.58 -17.60 45.96
CA PHE A 702 40.44 -16.20 46.42
C PHE A 702 41.58 -15.76 47.37
N THR A 703 42.12 -16.68 48.17
CA THR A 703 43.30 -16.42 49.01
C THR A 703 44.54 -16.18 48.16
N ASP A 704 44.82 -17.08 47.21
CA ASP A 704 45.99 -16.98 46.31
C ASP A 704 45.95 -15.72 45.43
N MET A 705 44.76 -15.20 45.14
CA MET A 705 44.55 -13.94 44.42
C MET A 705 44.69 -12.67 45.27
N GLY A 706 44.87 -12.81 46.58
CA GLY A 706 44.93 -11.70 47.52
C GLY A 706 43.61 -10.95 47.63
N VAL A 707 42.47 -11.60 47.44
CA VAL A 707 41.13 -10.98 47.53
C VAL A 707 40.55 -11.15 48.95
N ILE A 708 41.16 -12.01 49.75
CA ILE A 708 40.78 -12.24 51.14
C ILE A 708 41.64 -11.36 52.06
N ALA A 709 40.98 -10.58 52.91
CA ALA A 709 41.57 -9.83 54.00
C ALA A 709 41.26 -10.51 55.35
N ASN A 710 42.01 -10.17 56.40
CA ASN A 710 41.77 -10.73 57.73
C ASN A 710 40.59 -10.06 58.43
N ASN A 711 40.26 -8.81 58.09
CA ASN A 711 39.14 -8.05 58.66
C ASN A 711 38.71 -6.89 57.74
N GLU A 712 37.65 -6.18 58.14
CA GLU A 712 37.11 -5.03 57.41
C GLU A 712 38.12 -3.88 57.23
N GLN A 713 38.93 -3.59 58.25
CA GLN A 713 39.90 -2.48 58.17
C GLN A 713 40.97 -2.75 57.11
N GLU A 714 41.49 -3.97 57.07
CA GLU A 714 42.43 -4.40 56.04
C GLU A 714 41.76 -4.43 54.65
N ALA A 715 40.53 -4.93 54.55
CA ALA A 715 39.77 -4.93 53.29
C ALA A 715 39.60 -3.52 52.72
N ARG A 716 39.22 -2.55 53.56
CA ARG A 716 39.11 -1.13 53.17
C ARG A 716 40.45 -0.58 52.72
N LYS A 717 41.55 -0.82 53.46
CA LYS A 717 42.90 -0.36 53.10
C LYS A 717 43.36 -0.91 51.74
N GLU A 718 43.18 -2.21 51.51
CA GLU A 718 43.58 -2.88 50.27
C GLU A 718 42.76 -2.40 49.05
N LEU A 719 41.45 -2.18 49.21
CA LEU A 719 40.59 -1.69 48.11
C LEU A 719 40.97 -0.32 47.59
N LEU A 720 41.52 0.56 48.43
CA LEU A 720 41.85 1.93 48.04
C LEU A 720 42.87 1.97 46.90
N ASN A 721 43.77 0.99 46.86
CA ASN A 721 44.81 0.85 45.85
C ASN A 721 44.36 0.05 44.62
N ARG A 722 43.12 -0.46 44.59
CA ARG A 722 42.57 -1.23 43.47
C ARG A 722 41.68 -0.38 42.54
N PRO A 723 41.50 -0.77 41.28
CA PRO A 723 40.57 -0.10 40.36
C PRO A 723 39.12 -0.10 40.86
N LEU A 724 38.31 0.87 40.43
CA LEU A 724 36.87 0.91 40.68
C LEU A 724 36.18 -0.40 40.26
N GLY A 725 35.24 -0.88 41.08
CA GLY A 725 34.54 -2.14 40.89
C GLY A 725 35.27 -3.38 41.44
N SER A 726 36.52 -3.24 41.88
CA SER A 726 37.24 -4.30 42.60
C SER A 726 36.59 -4.57 43.96
N TYR A 727 36.78 -5.77 44.50
CA TYR A 727 36.20 -6.18 45.77
C TYR A 727 37.21 -6.92 46.66
N MET A 728 36.91 -6.98 47.95
CA MET A 728 37.61 -7.75 48.97
C MET A 728 36.60 -8.55 49.79
N LEU A 729 37.06 -9.68 50.30
CA LEU A 729 36.30 -10.62 51.11
C LEU A 729 36.99 -10.80 52.47
N TRP A 730 36.22 -10.99 53.53
CA TRP A 730 36.75 -11.57 54.79
C TRP A 730 35.69 -12.46 55.42
N ARG A 731 36.09 -13.26 56.41
CA ARG A 731 35.17 -14.13 57.13
C ARG A 731 34.72 -13.47 58.41
N GLU A 732 33.43 -13.59 58.69
CA GLU A 732 32.84 -13.14 59.94
C GLU A 732 31.72 -14.12 60.33
N LEU A 733 31.93 -14.81 61.46
CA LEU A 733 31.04 -15.88 61.93
C LEU A 733 30.76 -16.92 60.83
N ASP A 734 29.49 -17.11 60.48
CA ASP A 734 28.98 -18.07 59.49
C ASP A 734 28.77 -17.45 58.09
N SER A 735 29.49 -16.37 57.77
CA SER A 735 29.34 -15.64 56.51
C SER A 735 30.65 -15.13 55.92
N TRP A 736 30.62 -14.88 54.61
CA TRP A 736 31.59 -14.05 53.91
C TRP A 736 31.08 -12.61 53.86
N CYS A 737 31.90 -11.66 54.27
CA CYS A 737 31.64 -10.25 54.08
C CYS A 737 32.26 -9.79 52.76
N PHE A 738 31.45 -9.22 51.87
CA PHE A 738 31.85 -8.68 50.58
C PHE A 738 31.85 -7.16 50.61
N LEU A 739 32.99 -6.55 50.33
CA LEU A 739 33.11 -5.11 50.18
C LEU A 739 33.62 -4.78 48.79
N GLN A 740 32.87 -3.95 48.07
CA GLN A 740 33.23 -3.49 46.74
C GLN A 740 33.61 -2.01 46.74
N LYS A 741 34.65 -1.66 45.98
CA LYS A 741 35.02 -0.28 45.70
C LYS A 741 34.05 0.34 44.70
N LEU A 742 33.11 1.12 45.21
CA LEU A 742 32.11 1.83 44.40
C LEU A 742 32.44 3.30 44.15
N ASP A 743 33.45 3.83 44.83
CA ASP A 743 33.98 5.19 44.64
C ASP A 743 35.51 5.19 44.75
N ASN A 744 36.15 6.11 44.04
CA ASN A 744 37.57 6.42 44.18
C ASN A 744 37.80 7.56 45.19
N GLU A 745 36.76 8.29 45.59
CA GLU A 745 36.77 9.25 46.69
C GLU A 745 36.55 8.54 48.05
N LYS A 746 37.11 9.11 49.12
CA LYS A 746 37.16 8.47 50.44
C LYS A 746 36.24 9.11 51.48
N PRO A 747 35.82 8.34 52.51
CA PRO A 747 36.11 6.90 52.68
C PRO A 747 35.25 6.00 51.78
N ILE A 748 35.69 4.73 51.59
CA ILE A 748 34.80 3.70 51.07
C ILE A 748 33.72 3.56 52.15
N ASP A 749 32.55 4.16 51.94
CA ASP A 749 31.53 4.28 52.98
C ASP A 749 30.38 3.27 52.82
N ASN A 750 30.40 2.47 51.74
CA ASN A 750 29.40 1.43 51.59
C ASN A 750 29.58 0.34 52.66
N ALA A 751 28.43 -0.11 53.18
CA ALA A 751 28.36 -1.24 54.08
C ALA A 751 28.76 -2.52 53.34
N PRO A 752 29.49 -3.44 53.99
CA PRO A 752 29.74 -4.76 53.43
C PRO A 752 28.44 -5.55 53.30
N ILE A 753 28.40 -6.39 52.27
CA ILE A 753 27.28 -7.30 52.00
C ILE A 753 27.64 -8.65 52.60
N GLN A 754 26.79 -9.18 53.48
CA GLN A 754 26.98 -10.51 54.03
C GLN A 754 26.44 -11.59 53.08
N ILE A 755 27.29 -12.59 52.82
CA ILE A 755 26.99 -13.77 52.01
C ILE A 755 27.08 -14.98 52.92
N ASN A 756 25.91 -15.52 53.31
CA ASN A 756 25.83 -16.69 54.17
C ASN A 756 26.51 -17.91 53.52
N PHE A 757 27.17 -18.77 54.30
CA PHE A 757 27.84 -19.97 53.79
C PHE A 757 26.89 -20.98 53.11
N GLY A 758 25.56 -20.86 53.28
CA GLY A 758 24.55 -21.63 52.55
C GLY A 758 24.26 -21.13 51.13
N LYS A 759 24.90 -20.03 50.69
CA LYS A 759 24.80 -19.48 49.33
C LYS A 759 26.12 -19.62 48.59
N SER A 760 26.04 -19.73 47.27
CA SER A 760 27.22 -19.75 46.42
C SER A 760 27.96 -18.41 46.48
N LEU A 761 29.16 -18.41 47.08
CA LEU A 761 30.02 -17.23 47.10
C LEU A 761 30.29 -16.70 45.68
N TRP A 762 30.57 -17.60 44.73
CA TRP A 762 30.84 -17.24 43.34
C TRP A 762 29.63 -16.59 42.64
N GLN A 763 28.43 -17.14 42.79
CA GLN A 763 27.24 -16.57 42.15
C GLN A 763 26.86 -15.21 42.74
N GLU A 764 26.98 -15.04 44.06
CA GLU A 764 26.71 -13.76 44.71
C GLU A 764 27.73 -12.72 44.26
N ILE A 765 29.03 -13.07 44.17
CA ILE A 765 30.04 -12.17 43.60
C ILE A 765 29.75 -11.84 42.13
N ALA A 766 29.42 -12.82 41.28
CA ALA A 766 29.11 -12.60 39.87
C ALA A 766 27.89 -11.67 39.70
N LYS A 767 26.85 -11.85 40.53
CA LYS A 767 25.69 -10.97 40.58
C LYS A 767 26.06 -9.55 41.00
N LEU A 768 26.83 -9.41 42.08
CA LEU A 768 27.26 -8.12 42.64
C LEU A 768 28.24 -7.36 41.73
N THR A 769 28.93 -8.07 40.82
CA THR A 769 29.91 -7.49 39.90
C THR A 769 29.45 -7.45 38.43
N SER A 770 28.19 -7.82 38.17
CA SER A 770 27.57 -7.90 36.84
C SER A 770 27.34 -6.54 36.17
N GLU A 771 27.13 -6.53 34.85
CA GLU A 771 26.72 -5.32 34.11
C GLU A 771 25.41 -4.70 34.65
N GLU A 772 24.50 -5.53 35.14
CA GLU A 772 23.24 -5.07 35.74
C GLU A 772 23.50 -4.38 37.09
N ALA A 773 24.38 -4.94 37.92
CA ALA A 773 24.81 -4.29 39.15
C ALA A 773 25.53 -2.96 38.86
N GLU A 774 26.41 -2.92 37.84
CA GLU A 774 27.04 -1.69 37.37
C GLU A 774 26.01 -0.63 36.95
N LEU A 775 24.99 -1.03 36.18
CA LEU A 775 23.94 -0.13 35.71
C LEU A 775 23.06 0.39 36.86
N ASN A 776 22.72 -0.47 37.81
CA ASN A 776 21.95 -0.09 38.99
C ASN A 776 22.74 0.86 39.89
N TRP A 777 24.03 0.61 40.07
CA TRP A 777 24.93 1.54 40.75
C TRP A 777 24.95 2.90 40.03
N VAL A 778 25.15 2.96 38.71
CA VAL A 778 25.15 4.22 37.95
C VAL A 778 23.83 4.97 38.10
N LYS A 779 22.68 4.28 38.03
CA LYS A 779 21.37 4.90 38.22
C LYS A 779 21.23 5.51 39.62
N SER A 780 21.66 4.78 40.65
CA SER A 780 21.63 5.28 42.03
C SER A 780 22.59 6.45 42.26
N TYR A 781 23.78 6.40 41.66
CA TYR A 781 24.79 7.45 41.77
C TYR A 781 24.37 8.73 41.04
N ALA A 782 23.84 8.60 39.81
CA ALA A 782 23.31 9.72 39.04
C ALA A 782 22.16 10.45 39.76
N ALA A 783 21.29 9.71 40.46
CA ALA A 783 20.23 10.29 41.26
C ALA A 783 20.76 11.09 42.48
N LYS A 784 21.80 10.57 43.15
CA LYS A 784 22.39 11.19 44.34
C LYS A 784 23.12 12.51 44.04
N PHE A 785 23.82 12.59 42.91
CA PHE A 785 24.73 13.70 42.58
C PHE A 785 24.19 14.71 41.56
N ALA A 786 22.92 14.60 41.15
CA ALA A 786 22.29 15.59 40.28
C ALA A 786 22.12 16.98 40.94
N GLN A 787 22.31 17.09 42.26
CA GLN A 787 21.96 18.28 43.07
C GLN A 787 23.14 18.95 43.82
N THR A 788 24.35 18.38 43.80
CA THR A 788 25.52 18.92 44.54
C THR A 788 26.43 19.78 43.66
N ALA A 789 26.87 20.93 44.18
CA ALA A 789 27.91 21.75 43.56
C ALA A 789 29.22 20.96 43.50
N GLN A 790 29.74 20.74 42.29
CA GLN A 790 30.94 19.94 42.07
C GLN A 790 32.20 20.76 42.40
N SER A 791 33.11 20.15 43.16
CA SER A 791 34.46 20.67 43.41
C SER A 791 35.45 20.15 42.35
N PRO A 792 36.62 20.80 42.16
CA PRO A 792 37.71 20.24 41.36
C PRO A 792 38.05 18.81 41.75
N GLY A 793 38.15 17.91 40.77
CA GLY A 793 38.34 16.47 41.01
C GLY A 793 37.06 15.66 41.16
N ASP A 794 35.93 16.29 41.49
CA ASP A 794 34.65 15.60 41.57
C ASP A 794 34.16 15.24 40.15
N PHE A 795 33.41 14.15 40.03
CA PHE A 795 32.74 13.77 38.80
C PHE A 795 31.22 13.59 39.00
N SER A 796 30.44 13.90 37.97
CA SER A 796 28.99 13.70 37.98
C SER A 796 28.59 12.88 36.78
N ILE A 797 27.57 12.05 36.98
CA ILE A 797 27.02 11.22 35.93
C ILE A 797 25.58 11.65 35.67
N LYS A 798 25.26 11.99 34.43
CA LYS A 798 23.89 12.34 33.99
C LYS A 798 23.44 11.44 32.86
N LEU A 799 22.18 11.02 32.86
CA LEU A 799 21.61 10.25 31.76
C LEU A 799 21.41 11.17 30.53
N LEU A 800 21.90 10.77 29.36
CA LEU A 800 21.72 11.50 28.09
C LEU A 800 20.44 11.00 27.37
N VAL A 801 20.54 9.83 26.73
CA VAL A 801 19.47 9.12 26.00
C VAL A 801 19.81 7.62 25.96
N GLY A 802 18.83 6.74 26.18
CA GLY A 802 19.05 5.29 26.16
C GLY A 802 19.98 4.80 27.28
N SER A 803 20.94 3.93 26.97
CA SER A 803 21.93 3.37 27.91
C SER A 803 23.28 4.12 27.92
N SER A 804 23.28 5.39 27.53
CA SER A 804 24.47 6.25 27.48
C SER A 804 24.41 7.32 28.57
N TYR A 805 25.53 7.51 29.26
CA TYR A 805 25.66 8.42 30.39
C TYR A 805 26.74 9.46 30.11
N TRP A 806 26.50 10.68 30.54
CA TRP A 806 27.45 11.77 30.54
C TRP A 806 28.25 11.74 31.83
N CYS A 807 29.58 11.67 31.73
CA CYS A 807 30.47 11.94 32.85
C CYS A 807 31.05 13.35 32.70
N THR A 808 30.79 14.20 33.69
CA THR A 808 31.42 15.53 33.82
C THR A 808 32.47 15.46 34.91
N ARG A 809 33.71 15.85 34.62
CA ARG A 809 34.78 15.98 35.62
C ARG A 809 35.28 17.42 35.64
N ILE A 810 35.38 18.01 36.82
CA ILE A 810 35.98 19.34 36.97
C ILE A 810 37.49 19.19 37.15
N ASP A 811 38.28 19.88 36.32
CA ASP A 811 39.73 19.91 36.45
C ASP A 811 40.21 20.78 37.62
N LEU A 812 41.52 20.81 37.85
CA LEU A 812 42.14 21.53 38.96
C LEU A 812 41.82 23.03 38.98
N PHE A 813 41.48 23.63 37.83
CA PHE A 813 41.23 25.07 37.67
C PHE A 813 39.73 25.39 37.53
N GLY A 814 38.85 24.42 37.74
CA GLY A 814 37.41 24.60 37.67
C GLY A 814 36.82 24.43 36.27
N HIS A 815 37.58 23.96 35.28
CA HIS A 815 37.05 23.67 33.96
C HIS A 815 36.39 22.28 33.91
N ALA A 816 35.15 22.25 33.44
CA ALA A 816 34.45 21.00 33.22
C ALA A 816 34.93 20.31 31.93
N THR A 817 35.40 19.08 32.08
CA THR A 817 35.69 18.13 31.00
C THR A 817 34.55 17.13 30.87
N TYR A 818 34.16 16.82 29.64
CA TYR A 818 32.96 16.03 29.34
C TYR A 818 33.32 14.79 28.52
N GLU A 819 32.89 13.63 29.02
CA GLU A 819 33.06 12.34 28.35
C GLU A 819 31.76 11.55 28.32
N VAL A 820 31.53 10.83 27.21
CA VAL A 820 30.38 9.95 27.05
C VAL A 820 30.79 8.54 27.44
N ILE A 821 30.09 7.98 28.43
CA ILE A 821 30.29 6.62 28.93
C ILE A 821 29.12 5.75 28.46
N LYS A 822 29.42 4.56 27.92
CA LYS A 822 28.42 3.63 27.36
C LYS A 822 28.39 2.33 28.16
N ALA A 823 27.23 1.69 28.24
CA ALA A 823 27.18 0.28 28.63
C ALA A 823 27.80 -0.59 27.53
N PRO A 824 28.64 -1.61 27.83
CA PRO A 824 29.03 -2.11 29.16
C PRO A 824 30.35 -1.55 29.75
N HIS A 825 30.65 -1.88 31.01
CA HIS A 825 31.87 -1.54 31.78
C HIS A 825 31.94 -0.09 32.32
N PHE A 826 30.94 0.31 33.10
CA PHE A 826 30.87 1.67 33.66
C PHE A 826 32.02 1.94 34.63
N TRP A 827 32.26 1.04 35.58
CA TRP A 827 33.31 1.25 36.58
C TRP A 827 34.69 1.46 35.94
N LYS A 828 35.05 0.66 34.94
CA LYS A 828 36.33 0.78 34.22
C LYS A 828 36.45 2.12 33.49
N GLN A 829 35.39 2.55 32.80
CA GLN A 829 35.39 3.83 32.09
C GLN A 829 35.51 5.01 33.05
N ILE A 830 34.86 4.94 34.21
CA ILE A 830 34.94 5.97 35.25
C ILE A 830 36.29 5.94 35.96
N ASP A 831 36.85 4.76 36.22
CA ASP A 831 38.16 4.59 36.86
C ASP A 831 39.29 5.23 36.05
N ARG A 832 39.21 5.14 34.71
CA ARG A 832 40.13 5.84 33.78
C ARG A 832 40.09 7.37 33.91
N LEU A 833 39.06 7.93 34.54
CA LEU A 833 38.87 9.37 34.71
C LEU A 833 39.13 9.84 36.13
N THR A 834 38.83 8.97 37.10
CA THR A 834 38.72 9.33 38.52
C THR A 834 39.77 8.67 39.40
N SER A 835 40.43 7.59 38.95
CA SER A 835 41.49 6.94 39.73
C SER A 835 42.64 7.90 40.00
N ARG A 836 43.37 7.69 41.10
CA ARG A 836 44.55 8.49 41.44
C ARG A 836 45.58 8.50 40.31
N GLN A 837 45.82 7.35 39.68
CA GLN A 837 46.73 7.25 38.53
C GLN A 837 46.23 8.08 37.34
N ALA A 838 44.92 8.06 37.06
CA ALA A 838 44.32 8.92 36.03
C ALA A 838 44.44 10.41 36.37
N GLN A 839 44.22 10.80 37.63
CA GLN A 839 44.38 12.18 38.10
C GLN A 839 45.84 12.64 37.99
N ILE A 840 46.82 11.82 38.37
CA ILE A 840 48.25 12.11 38.21
C ILE A 840 48.63 12.23 36.73
N LYS A 841 48.18 11.28 35.89
CA LYS A 841 48.41 11.34 34.44
C LYS A 841 47.82 12.62 33.84
N HIS A 842 46.61 12.99 34.27
CA HIS A 842 45.97 14.23 33.87
C HIS A 842 46.82 15.44 34.29
N LEU A 843 47.20 15.55 35.56
CA LEU A 843 48.06 16.64 36.07
C LEU A 843 49.39 16.75 35.32
N LYS A 844 50.06 15.62 35.03
CA LYS A 844 51.28 15.59 34.21
C LYS A 844 51.04 16.12 32.79
N SER A 845 49.84 15.97 32.24
CA SER A 845 49.50 16.41 30.87
C SER A 845 48.98 17.85 30.79
N THR A 846 48.03 18.25 31.65
CA THR A 846 47.32 19.53 31.59
C THR A 846 47.89 20.58 32.54
N ALA A 847 48.50 20.16 33.64
CA ALA A 847 49.17 21.01 34.62
C ALA A 847 50.68 20.75 34.65
N SER A 848 51.27 20.38 33.50
CA SER A 848 52.69 19.99 33.36
C SER A 848 53.67 21.06 33.87
N LYS A 849 53.26 22.33 33.87
CA LYS A 849 54.05 23.45 34.41
C LYS A 849 54.18 23.42 35.95
N PHE A 850 53.24 22.76 36.63
CA PHE A 850 53.18 22.65 38.09
C PHE A 850 53.62 21.27 38.59
N PHE A 851 53.68 20.24 37.71
CA PHE A 851 54.19 18.92 38.05
C PHE A 851 55.71 18.85 37.82
N VAL A 852 56.48 18.48 38.85
CA VAL A 852 57.95 18.40 38.80
C VAL A 852 58.44 17.01 39.17
N ALA A 853 59.70 16.70 38.83
CA ALA A 853 60.25 15.36 39.03
C ALA A 853 60.48 15.04 40.51
N ASN A 854 60.85 16.03 41.33
CA ASN A 854 61.15 15.86 42.74
C ASN A 854 61.14 17.19 43.51
N ARG A 855 61.32 17.09 44.83
CA ARG A 855 61.38 18.21 45.76
C ARG A 855 62.43 19.26 45.41
N ALA A 856 63.65 18.85 45.05
CA ALA A 856 64.74 19.78 44.75
C ALA A 856 64.42 20.67 43.53
N GLU A 857 63.77 20.10 42.51
CA GLU A 857 63.27 20.85 41.37
C GLU A 857 62.14 21.82 41.76
N ALA A 858 61.23 21.38 42.65
CA ALA A 858 60.16 22.22 43.19
C ALA A 858 60.73 23.47 43.87
N GLU A 859 61.65 23.30 44.81
CA GLU A 859 62.28 24.40 45.58
C GLU A 859 63.03 25.38 44.66
N LYS A 860 63.78 24.85 43.69
CA LYS A 860 64.48 25.65 42.68
C LYS A 860 63.51 26.51 41.87
N LYS A 861 62.42 25.94 41.35
CA LYS A 861 61.42 26.70 40.58
C LYS A 861 60.62 27.67 41.46
N LEU A 862 60.35 27.31 42.70
CA LEU A 862 59.59 28.13 43.65
C LEU A 862 60.34 29.41 44.06
N SER A 863 61.67 29.34 44.21
CA SER A 863 62.50 30.51 44.54
C SER A 863 62.28 31.69 43.59
N LYS A 864 62.02 31.41 42.30
CA LYS A 864 61.81 32.39 41.22
C LYS A 864 60.34 32.71 40.95
N ALA A 865 59.40 32.06 41.64
CA ALA A 865 57.97 32.19 41.38
C ALA A 865 57.33 33.29 42.24
N SER A 866 56.14 33.77 41.83
CA SER A 866 55.34 34.70 42.64
C SER A 866 54.63 33.97 43.79
N ASN A 867 54.26 34.71 44.84
CA ASN A 867 53.40 34.17 45.92
C ASN A 867 52.11 33.57 45.33
N GLY A 868 51.66 32.46 45.89
CA GLY A 868 50.53 31.66 45.38
C GLY A 868 50.92 30.59 44.34
N THR A 869 52.15 30.58 43.84
CA THR A 869 52.62 29.50 42.94
C THR A 869 52.88 28.23 43.73
N PHE A 870 52.52 27.08 43.16
CA PHE A 870 52.76 25.77 43.76
C PHE A 870 53.40 24.79 42.77
N PHE A 871 54.09 23.78 43.29
CA PHE A 871 54.60 22.65 42.53
C PHE A 871 54.27 21.35 43.24
N ILE A 872 54.02 20.28 42.48
CA ILE A 872 53.68 18.95 42.99
C ILE A 872 54.59 17.87 42.40
N TRP A 873 54.86 16.81 43.17
CA TRP A 873 55.60 15.63 42.70
C TRP A 873 55.08 14.35 43.37
N GLU A 874 55.33 13.22 42.73
CA GLU A 874 54.91 11.89 43.17
C GLU A 874 56.07 11.15 43.84
N LEU A 875 55.80 10.53 44.99
CA LEU A 875 56.72 9.67 45.72
C LEU A 875 56.60 8.20 45.27
N PRO A 876 57.61 7.34 45.53
CA PRO A 876 57.59 5.93 45.12
C PRO A 876 56.42 5.11 45.69
N ASP A 877 55.86 5.53 46.82
CA ASP A 877 54.70 4.91 47.47
C ASP A 877 53.35 5.39 46.88
N GLY A 878 53.36 6.26 45.87
CA GLY A 878 52.18 6.85 45.23
C GLY A 878 51.62 8.08 45.95
N THR A 879 52.22 8.49 47.07
CA THR A 879 51.86 9.72 47.76
C THR A 879 52.27 10.94 46.93
N VAL A 880 51.50 12.03 47.00
CA VAL A 880 51.83 13.27 46.28
C VAL A 880 52.17 14.34 47.31
N GLU A 881 53.28 15.03 47.10
CA GLU A 881 53.67 16.18 47.89
C GLU A 881 53.49 17.45 47.08
N MET A 882 53.18 18.53 47.79
CA MET A 882 52.93 19.85 47.24
C MET A 882 53.74 20.89 48.02
N LEU A 883 54.39 21.79 47.29
CA LEU A 883 55.11 22.94 47.84
C LEU A 883 54.50 24.22 47.27
N ILE A 884 54.04 25.12 48.15
CA ILE A 884 53.41 26.40 47.77
C ILE A 884 54.18 27.58 48.34
N LYS A 885 54.34 28.65 47.57
CA LYS A 885 54.97 29.91 48.02
C LYS A 885 53.94 30.78 48.73
N ALA A 886 53.89 30.74 50.05
CA ALA A 886 53.05 31.62 50.85
C ALA A 886 53.79 32.93 51.23
N VAL A 887 53.05 33.93 51.71
CA VAL A 887 53.60 35.22 52.17
C VAL A 887 54.59 35.02 53.32
N ALA A 888 54.32 34.07 54.21
CA ALA A 888 55.18 33.70 55.34
C ALA A 888 56.32 32.73 54.98
N GLY A 889 56.54 32.44 53.69
CA GLY A 889 57.55 31.49 53.21
C GLY A 889 56.95 30.23 52.56
N PRO A 890 57.79 29.33 52.03
CA PRO A 890 57.33 28.07 51.42
C PRO A 890 56.63 27.16 52.43
N GLN A 891 55.48 26.59 52.07
CA GLN A 891 54.76 25.61 52.88
C GLN A 891 54.61 24.27 52.16
N TYR A 892 54.73 23.19 52.93
CA TYR A 892 54.69 21.82 52.44
C TYR A 892 53.40 21.13 52.85
N PHE A 893 52.82 20.41 51.90
CA PHE A 893 51.62 19.59 52.11
C PHE A 893 51.85 18.20 51.57
N LYS A 894 51.52 17.19 52.38
CA LYS A 894 51.50 15.79 51.96
C LYS A 894 50.05 15.40 51.73
N ILE A 895 49.74 14.97 50.51
CA ILE A 895 48.39 14.57 50.09
C ILE A 895 48.29 13.06 50.17
N SER A 896 47.57 12.57 51.18
CA SER A 896 47.45 11.13 51.48
C SER A 896 46.88 10.37 50.27
N LEU A 897 47.17 9.07 50.20
CA LEU A 897 46.47 8.13 49.32
C LEU A 897 44.96 8.12 49.63
N GLU A 898 44.59 8.33 50.91
CA GLU A 898 43.51 9.22 51.37
C GLU A 898 42.59 9.92 50.35
N GLU A 899 43.13 10.96 49.73
CA GLU A 899 42.33 12.15 49.38
C GLU A 899 42.11 12.23 47.86
N ASN A 900 40.99 12.84 47.43
CA ASN A 900 40.84 13.26 46.03
C ASN A 900 41.96 14.28 45.74
N LEU A 901 42.89 13.90 44.85
CA LEU A 901 44.15 14.62 44.65
C LEU A 901 43.89 16.02 44.10
N CYS A 902 43.05 16.14 43.07
CA CYS A 902 42.71 17.43 42.47
C CYS A 902 41.98 18.35 43.47
N LYS A 903 41.03 17.79 44.23
CA LYS A 903 40.29 18.54 45.25
C LYS A 903 41.19 19.09 46.34
N ARG A 904 42.08 18.23 46.87
CA ARG A 904 42.99 18.60 47.95
C ARG A 904 44.02 19.65 47.49
N ILE A 905 44.58 19.51 46.29
CA ILE A 905 45.47 20.54 45.72
C ILE A 905 44.72 21.86 45.59
N PHE A 906 43.47 21.84 45.11
CA PHE A 906 42.66 23.04 44.95
C PHE A 906 42.32 23.70 46.30
N ASP A 907 41.94 22.93 47.31
CA ASP A 907 41.62 23.44 48.64
C ASP A 907 42.83 24.11 49.30
N VAL A 908 44.00 23.46 49.22
CA VAL A 908 45.27 24.04 49.68
C VAL A 908 45.58 25.31 48.90
N PHE A 909 45.53 25.28 47.56
CA PHE A 909 45.76 26.46 46.73
C PHE A 909 44.82 27.63 47.09
N ARG A 910 43.53 27.36 47.32
CA ARG A 910 42.52 28.36 47.67
C ARG A 910 42.81 29.01 49.01
N GLN A 911 43.26 28.25 50.01
CA GLN A 911 43.63 28.77 51.33
C GLN A 911 44.73 29.84 51.25
N PHE A 912 45.70 29.66 50.35
CA PHE A 912 46.85 30.58 50.21
C PHE A 912 46.70 31.64 49.11
N SER A 913 45.65 31.55 48.29
CA SER A 913 45.29 32.57 47.29
C SER A 913 44.34 33.63 47.83
N ALA A 914 43.79 33.45 49.04
CA ALA A 914 42.75 34.28 49.62
C ALA A 914 43.19 35.69 50.07
N GLU A 915 44.49 36.00 50.11
CA GLU A 915 44.96 37.29 50.66
C GLU A 915 45.13 38.44 49.65
N LYS A 916 45.04 38.22 48.34
CA LYS A 916 44.97 39.31 47.33
C LYS A 916 44.69 38.74 45.94
N THR A 917 43.43 38.49 45.61
CA THR A 917 42.87 38.63 44.23
C THR A 917 41.33 38.46 44.27
N PRO A 918 40.60 39.04 43.30
CA PRO A 918 39.20 39.42 43.43
C PRO A 918 38.25 38.21 43.48
N LYS A 919 36.98 38.46 43.88
CA LYS A 919 35.82 37.60 43.57
C LYS A 919 36.06 36.89 42.23
N PRO A 920 35.80 35.57 42.11
CA PRO A 920 36.11 34.81 40.91
C PRO A 920 35.62 35.60 39.70
N LYS A 921 36.55 36.22 38.96
CA LYS A 921 36.26 36.60 37.59
C LYS A 921 35.88 35.27 36.95
N LYS A 922 34.68 35.23 36.38
CA LYS A 922 34.22 34.15 35.50
C LYS A 922 35.44 33.62 34.74
N ALA A 923 35.61 32.30 34.76
CA ALA A 923 36.61 31.55 34.01
C ALA A 923 36.96 32.28 32.71
N PRO A 924 38.24 32.32 32.28
CA PRO A 924 38.69 33.05 31.11
C PRO A 924 37.61 32.95 30.04
N THR A 925 36.99 34.08 29.73
CA THR A 925 35.96 34.13 28.72
C THR A 925 36.58 33.49 27.49
N ARG A 926 36.17 32.25 27.18
CA ARG A 926 36.01 31.83 25.79
C ARG A 926 35.50 33.05 25.04
N PRO A 927 35.95 33.31 23.79
CA PRO A 927 35.39 34.40 22.98
C PRO A 927 33.90 34.37 23.21
N SER A 928 33.41 35.48 23.81
CA SER A 928 32.19 35.60 24.65
C SER A 928 31.17 34.50 24.38
N GLY A 929 30.45 33.98 25.39
CA GLY A 929 29.39 32.98 25.17
C GLY A 929 28.56 33.20 23.89
N SER A 930 28.33 34.46 23.48
CA SER A 930 27.81 34.86 22.18
C SER A 930 28.61 34.46 20.92
N THR A 931 29.95 34.56 20.84
CA THR A 931 30.73 34.26 19.61
C THR A 931 30.84 32.76 19.36
N THR A 932 31.18 31.95 20.37
CA THR A 932 31.24 30.48 20.19
C THR A 932 29.85 29.91 19.95
N GLN A 933 28.83 30.38 20.68
CA GLN A 933 27.44 29.95 20.49
C GLN A 933 26.91 30.39 19.11
N ARG A 934 27.29 31.58 18.63
CA ARG A 934 26.98 32.04 17.27
C ARG A 934 27.63 31.16 16.21
N VAL A 935 28.92 30.83 16.33
CA VAL A 935 29.61 29.95 15.37
C VAL A 935 29.01 28.54 15.37
N VAL A 936 28.70 27.99 16.55
CA VAL A 936 28.05 26.68 16.70
C VAL A 936 26.63 26.70 16.11
N PHE A 937 25.88 27.79 16.30
CA PHE A 937 24.56 27.98 15.71
C PHE A 937 24.61 28.21 14.20
N GLU A 938 25.58 28.97 13.69
CA GLU A 938 25.82 29.20 12.26
C GLU A 938 26.20 27.90 11.55
N ALA A 939 27.01 27.04 12.17
CA ALA A 939 27.31 25.71 11.65
C ALA A 939 26.04 24.86 11.52
N LYS A 940 25.18 24.85 12.54
CA LYS A 940 23.89 24.14 12.53
C LYS A 940 22.91 24.71 11.52
N SER A 941 22.81 26.04 11.43
CA SER A 941 21.93 26.75 10.50
C SER A 941 22.32 26.44 9.06
N THR A 942 23.61 26.56 8.73
CA THR A 942 24.16 26.20 7.42
C THR A 942 23.86 24.74 7.08
N PHE A 943 24.09 23.82 8.01
CA PHE A 943 23.81 22.40 7.80
C PHE A 943 22.32 22.12 7.53
N LEU A 944 21.43 22.63 8.38
CA LEU A 944 19.99 22.40 8.25
C LEU A 944 19.40 23.06 7.00
N LYS A 945 19.89 24.24 6.59
CA LYS A 945 19.48 24.90 5.34
C LYS A 945 19.90 24.12 4.09
N VAL A 946 21.02 23.39 4.11
CA VAL A 946 21.38 22.48 3.02
C VAL A 946 20.44 21.27 2.96
N LEU A 947 20.04 20.72 4.11
CA LEU A 947 19.14 19.57 4.17
C LEU A 947 17.68 19.92 3.85
N ASN A 948 17.25 21.11 4.25
CA ASN A 948 15.93 21.65 3.98
C ASN A 948 15.99 23.18 3.88
N PRO A 949 16.03 23.74 2.66
CA PRO A 949 16.12 25.18 2.44
C PRO A 949 14.93 25.99 2.95
N GLN A 950 13.79 25.34 3.23
CA GLN A 950 12.58 26.01 3.69
C GLN A 950 12.55 26.26 5.21
N LEU A 951 13.53 25.73 5.96
CA LEU A 951 13.58 25.96 7.41
C LEU A 951 13.86 27.43 7.74
N THR A 952 12.97 28.03 8.51
CA THR A 952 13.14 29.37 9.07
C THR A 952 14.19 29.38 10.19
N GLU A 953 14.77 30.55 10.49
CA GLU A 953 15.74 30.66 11.60
C GLU A 953 15.14 30.28 12.96
N LYS A 954 13.83 30.53 13.13
CA LYS A 954 13.07 30.14 14.32
C LYS A 954 12.97 28.61 14.45
N GLU A 955 12.62 27.92 13.37
CA GLU A 955 12.57 26.44 13.35
C GLU A 955 13.97 25.84 13.54
N ILE A 956 15.01 26.44 12.94
CA ILE A 956 16.41 26.04 13.13
C ILE A 956 16.83 26.18 14.59
N ALA A 957 16.37 27.23 15.29
CA ALA A 957 16.63 27.39 16.71
C ALA A 957 15.93 26.33 17.57
N GLU A 958 14.72 25.92 17.18
CA GLU A 958 13.93 24.92 17.90
C GLU A 958 14.39 23.47 17.66
N ILE A 959 15.02 23.17 16.52
CA ILE A 959 15.62 21.86 16.24
C ILE A 959 16.81 21.64 17.17
N SER A 960 16.96 20.49 17.83
CA SER A 960 18.17 20.20 18.63
C SER A 960 19.31 19.66 17.75
N PHE A 961 20.57 19.79 18.18
CA PHE A 961 21.74 19.19 17.54
C PHE A 961 21.58 17.68 17.36
N GLN A 962 21.01 16.97 18.34
CA GLN A 962 20.69 15.54 18.20
C GLN A 962 19.69 15.26 17.05
N MET A 963 18.72 16.15 16.82
CA MET A 963 17.72 15.99 15.75
C MET A 963 18.32 16.17 14.36
N CYS A 964 19.45 16.88 14.22
CA CYS A 964 20.15 17.08 12.96
C CYS A 964 20.50 15.74 12.28
N LYS A 965 20.84 14.69 13.04
CA LYS A 965 21.11 13.35 12.48
C LYS A 965 19.87 12.69 11.90
N GLY A 966 18.73 12.83 12.57
CA GLY A 966 17.44 12.33 12.07
C GLY A 966 17.01 13.05 10.79
N ILE A 967 17.20 14.37 10.74
CA ILE A 967 16.93 15.20 9.55
C ILE A 967 17.86 14.83 8.41
N PHE A 968 19.16 14.65 8.67
CA PHE A 968 20.14 14.16 7.70
C PHE A 968 19.73 12.82 7.09
N ARG A 969 19.34 11.84 7.92
CA ARG A 969 18.87 10.53 7.43
C ARG A 969 17.63 10.65 6.56
N LYS A 970 16.65 11.48 6.97
CA LYS A 970 15.45 11.74 6.17
C LYS A 970 15.80 12.36 4.82
N ALA A 971 16.73 13.32 4.79
CA ALA A 971 17.20 13.95 3.55
C ALA A 971 17.94 12.96 2.63
N GLN A 972 18.81 12.11 3.17
CA GLN A 972 19.47 11.03 2.41
C GLN A 972 18.45 10.03 1.83
N LEU A 973 17.46 9.62 2.63
CA LEU A 973 16.40 8.70 2.21
C LEU A 973 15.46 9.30 1.17
N ALA A 974 15.21 10.61 1.21
CA ALA A 974 14.36 11.30 0.23
C ALA A 974 15.07 11.51 -1.11
N ASN A 975 16.40 11.65 -1.10
CA ASN A 975 17.21 11.92 -2.30
C ASN A 975 18.01 10.68 -2.77
N HIS A 976 17.65 9.46 -2.35
CA HIS A 976 18.36 8.24 -2.79
C HIS A 976 18.12 7.94 -4.28
N PRO A 977 19.14 7.58 -5.08
CA PRO A 977 18.97 7.39 -6.53
C PRO A 977 17.99 6.25 -6.84
N ASP A 978 17.94 5.22 -5.97
CA ASP A 978 16.99 4.10 -6.08
C ASP A 978 15.52 4.45 -5.78
N ARG A 979 15.25 5.67 -5.30
CA ARG A 979 13.90 6.14 -4.93
C ARG A 979 13.35 7.17 -5.90
N VAL A 980 14.12 7.55 -6.91
CA VAL A 980 13.70 8.50 -7.96
C VAL A 980 13.71 7.82 -9.33
N PRO A 981 12.87 8.27 -10.28
CA PRO A 981 12.89 7.75 -11.65
C PRO A 981 14.27 7.88 -12.30
N GLU A 982 14.59 7.00 -13.27
CA GLU A 982 15.90 6.96 -13.96
C GLU A 982 16.35 8.33 -14.47
N SER A 983 15.40 9.14 -14.96
CA SER A 983 15.63 10.50 -15.47
C SER A 983 16.11 11.52 -14.43
N LYS A 984 16.02 11.19 -13.13
CA LYS A 984 16.42 12.05 -12.00
C LYS A 984 17.54 11.46 -11.15
N LYS A 985 18.11 10.31 -11.53
CA LYS A 985 19.17 9.65 -10.75
C LYS A 985 20.44 10.49 -10.61
N ALA A 986 20.91 11.09 -11.71
CA ALA A 986 22.09 11.96 -11.68
C ALA A 986 21.89 13.17 -10.74
N GLU A 987 20.70 13.79 -10.77
CA GLU A 987 20.33 14.89 -9.87
C GLU A 987 20.27 14.43 -8.39
N ALA A 988 19.76 13.23 -8.14
CA ALA A 988 19.70 12.63 -6.80
C ALA A 988 21.08 12.26 -6.25
N GLU A 989 21.98 11.73 -7.08
CA GLU A 989 23.38 11.44 -6.73
C GLU A 989 24.14 12.72 -6.37
N GLU A 990 23.96 13.78 -7.15
CA GLU A 990 24.57 15.09 -6.89
C GLU A 990 24.05 15.69 -5.57
N LYS A 991 22.74 15.59 -5.31
CA LYS A 991 22.13 16.01 -4.03
C LYS A 991 22.64 15.22 -2.85
N ILE A 992 22.82 13.90 -2.96
CA ILE A 992 23.42 13.09 -1.88
C ILE A 992 24.86 13.49 -1.62
N LYS A 993 25.64 13.76 -2.67
CA LYS A 993 27.02 14.22 -2.53
C LYS A 993 27.04 15.56 -1.79
N ALA A 994 26.17 16.50 -2.13
CA ALA A 994 26.02 17.77 -1.43
C ALA A 994 25.62 17.59 0.06
N ILE A 995 24.66 16.70 0.34
CA ILE A 995 24.22 16.35 1.71
C ILE A 995 25.37 15.76 2.55
N ASN A 996 26.17 14.87 1.97
CA ASN A 996 27.32 14.27 2.65
C ASN A 996 28.44 15.28 2.91
N ASN A 997 28.74 16.13 1.92
CA ASN A 997 29.71 17.22 2.07
C ASN A 997 29.27 18.21 3.16
N ALA A 998 27.98 18.52 3.25
CA ALA A 998 27.44 19.38 4.30
C ALA A 998 27.58 18.76 5.69
N LYS A 999 27.44 17.43 5.81
CA LYS A 999 27.67 16.70 7.08
C LYS A 999 29.15 16.76 7.49
N ASP A 1000 30.07 16.57 6.55
CA ASP A 1000 31.51 16.67 6.84
C ASP A 1000 31.93 18.10 7.20
N ALA A 1001 31.42 19.11 6.48
CA ALA A 1001 31.63 20.51 6.80
C ALA A 1001 31.05 20.90 8.16
N PHE A 1002 29.86 20.40 8.49
CA PHE A 1002 29.22 20.63 9.78
C PHE A 1002 30.04 20.06 10.94
N VAL A 1003 30.50 18.81 10.84
CA VAL A 1003 31.36 18.18 11.85
C VAL A 1003 32.68 18.94 12.01
N LYS A 1004 33.30 19.33 10.90
CA LYS A 1004 34.54 20.10 10.92
C LYS A 1004 34.36 21.46 11.60
N SER A 1005 33.34 22.22 11.21
CA SER A 1005 33.03 23.52 11.82
C SER A 1005 32.73 23.41 13.33
N LEU A 1006 32.03 22.35 13.74
CA LEU A 1006 31.82 22.07 15.16
C LEU A 1006 33.12 21.72 15.88
N GLY A 1007 33.97 20.92 15.26
CA GLY A 1007 35.25 20.52 15.84
C GLY A 1007 36.23 21.68 15.97
N ASP A 1008 36.27 22.58 14.97
CA ASP A 1008 37.05 23.81 14.99
C ASP A 1008 36.54 24.77 16.08
N ALA A 1009 35.22 24.93 16.21
CA ALA A 1009 34.60 25.80 17.22
C ALA A 1009 34.76 25.28 18.66
N LEU A 1010 34.87 23.96 18.84
CA LEU A 1010 34.93 23.31 20.14
C LEU A 1010 36.32 22.77 20.49
N HIS A 1011 37.30 22.93 19.59
CA HIS A 1011 38.67 22.41 19.69
C HIS A 1011 38.74 20.92 20.01
N LYS A 1012 37.86 20.12 19.41
CA LYS A 1012 37.76 18.67 19.63
C LYS A 1012 37.13 17.99 18.42
N ASP A 1013 37.58 16.79 18.03
CA ASP A 1013 36.88 16.01 17.01
C ASP A 1013 35.50 15.56 17.52
N ILE A 1014 34.46 15.87 16.74
CA ILE A 1014 33.06 15.56 17.09
C ILE A 1014 32.48 14.58 16.08
N PRO A 1015 32.36 13.28 16.42
CA PRO A 1015 31.72 12.32 15.55
C PRO A 1015 30.26 12.69 15.26
N PHE A 1016 29.79 12.49 14.02
CA PHE A 1016 28.38 12.71 13.66
C PHE A 1016 27.48 11.58 14.17
N ASN A 1017 27.33 11.47 15.48
CA ASN A 1017 26.43 10.53 16.13
C ASN A 1017 25.52 11.22 17.16
N GLU A 1018 24.43 10.54 17.52
CA GLU A 1018 23.40 11.11 18.42
C GLU A 1018 23.96 11.50 19.79
N PRO A 1019 24.73 10.64 20.50
CA PRO A 1019 25.33 11.00 21.78
C PRO A 1019 26.24 12.24 21.75
N ASP A 1020 27.11 12.35 20.74
CA ASP A 1020 28.07 13.47 20.64
C ASP A 1020 27.38 14.77 20.22
N LEU A 1021 26.32 14.71 19.41
CA LEU A 1021 25.51 15.89 19.08
C LEU A 1021 24.61 16.33 20.25
N ALA A 1022 24.07 15.39 21.03
CA ALA A 1022 23.32 15.69 22.25
C ALA A 1022 24.18 16.35 23.34
N LEU A 1023 25.50 16.12 23.33
CA LEU A 1023 26.44 16.84 24.19
C LEU A 1023 26.44 18.35 23.88
N ILE A 1024 26.35 18.73 22.61
CA ILE A 1024 26.32 20.14 22.19
C ILE A 1024 25.03 20.82 22.65
N ASP A 1025 23.89 20.14 22.55
CA ASP A 1025 22.59 20.63 23.06
C ASP A 1025 22.62 20.94 24.56
N ASN A 1026 23.37 20.17 25.34
CA ASN A 1026 23.48 20.37 26.79
C ASN A 1026 24.48 21.47 27.16
N ILE A 1027 25.55 21.66 26.38
CA ILE A 1027 26.54 22.71 26.59
C ILE A 1027 26.01 24.08 26.12
N TYR A 1028 25.21 24.07 25.04
CA TYR A 1028 24.56 25.25 24.46
C TYR A 1028 23.04 25.02 24.41
N PRO A 1029 22.37 25.01 25.59
CA PRO A 1029 20.92 24.84 25.64
C PRO A 1029 20.23 25.94 24.83
N LYS A 1030 19.02 25.62 24.35
CA LYS A 1030 18.16 26.59 23.66
C LYS A 1030 18.15 27.88 24.46
N SER A 1031 18.56 28.98 23.84
CA SER A 1031 18.33 30.31 24.37
C SER A 1031 16.82 30.43 24.56
N SER A 1032 16.39 30.43 25.81
CA SER A 1032 15.02 30.72 26.24
C SER A 1032 14.59 32.09 25.77
#